data_AF-A0A1I8AUX9-F1
#
_entry.id   AF-A0A1I8AUX9-F1
#
_cell.length_a   1.000
_cell.length_b   1.000
_cell.length_c   1.000
_cell.angle_alpha   90.00
_cell.angle_beta   90.00
_cell.angle_gamma   90.00
#
_symmetry.space_group_name_H-M   'P 1'
#
loop_
_entity.id
_entity.type
_entity.pdbx_description
1 polymer ?
#
loop_
_entity_poly.entity_id
_entity_poly.type
_entity_poly.pdbx_seq_one_letter_code
_entity_poly.pdbx_strand_id
1 'polypeptide(L)'
;MISGKTLDWHNCRRKLLKADSLGFATRSPDDFSEHNNDENFCGSTSMLDFSRLSQDEQESTIYDEVNMIFSGTDTVNIRRQFNEQGVISWNINEKLSQTIRNQVRECLCLATHLYTARKHINAILNDGRRGTIAQSVAYVCSRILFKNVEKLCIELDDCPNKHISVITARVKPVESTAVDVGKILKFVDENHLIGGAVIGYLYEQKNYFLPSGFSQLLNKMISAAEEAYYILLFDWITTGSLIRDRAYEFMIWDLKRAKTLTVEDFTSGYSIERVKNYDTFEKRFVFISDLCPKTLEPVMDTIIKCGKYLYLYEQHVTKAKPRPLPLTLSNFKELAKRDLATVLTIIKDTCERSSMNLLKLLREKYDLDLFAKSLGQFFLDDGSDWLSNFIDYTVAKGIDVSEPANSRMMKTCFETALDNSLLKNNKFRSSFRLKRKEFNGIFQSIHGGFAQSDPESRALIRESMAFDVTLNPAFAIIFPDTIVERYNTFFHVLIHLKRTQVLLLRKRTGLVRTAFEEIALSNSMLRFVDKILQYVSEWVISGQLKTFQEAIGKATSIEQVVAVQDHCLNEATKKCSLDRECVAFVDVLLDIIMSYVTGDWCDFKEVAEAFSKNVDLCKEVVIEHESNLTPLSPLTYWLFGSLGSYSAH
;
A
#
# COMPACT_ATOMS: atom_id res chain seq x y z
N MET A 1 2.12 -2.06 3.55
CA MET A 1 0.66 -2.02 3.84
C MET A 1 0.02 -3.20 3.15
N ILE A 2 -0.74 -4.01 3.89
CA ILE A 2 -1.23 -5.29 3.37
C ILE A 2 -2.58 -5.10 2.68
N SER A 3 -2.71 -5.72 1.50
CA SER A 3 -3.94 -5.71 0.71
C SER A 3 -4.92 -6.75 1.25
N GLY A 4 -6.12 -6.32 1.67
CA GLY A 4 -7.18 -7.20 2.14
C GLY A 4 -7.91 -8.00 1.04
N LYS A 5 -7.28 -8.21 -0.12
CA LYS A 5 -7.88 -8.74 -1.36
C LYS A 5 -8.48 -10.15 -1.27
N THR A 6 -8.35 -10.86 -0.15
CA THR A 6 -8.62 -12.30 -0.06
C THR A 6 -9.51 -12.74 1.10
N LEU A 7 -9.97 -11.84 1.97
CA LEU A 7 -10.92 -12.15 3.05
C LEU A 7 -12.17 -11.27 2.93
N ASP A 8 -13.32 -11.82 3.36
CA ASP A 8 -14.63 -11.14 3.39
C ASP A 8 -14.57 -9.85 4.22
N TRP A 9 -14.10 -8.76 3.61
CA TRP A 9 -13.93 -7.47 4.27
C TRP A 9 -15.27 -6.89 4.71
N HIS A 10 -16.40 -7.34 4.12
CA HIS A 10 -17.74 -7.00 4.61
C HIS A 10 -17.98 -7.56 6.02
N ASN A 11 -17.48 -8.76 6.35
CA ASN A 11 -17.51 -9.27 7.73
C ASN A 11 -16.68 -8.43 8.69
N CYS A 12 -15.46 -8.08 8.28
CA CYS A 12 -14.58 -7.23 9.09
C CYS A 12 -15.23 -5.87 9.34
N ARG A 13 -15.81 -5.25 8.30
CA ARG A 13 -16.56 -4.00 8.42
C ARG A 13 -17.73 -4.11 9.39
N ARG A 14 -18.52 -5.18 9.31
CA ARG A 14 -19.64 -5.41 10.24
C ARG A 14 -19.16 -5.48 11.70
N LYS A 15 -17.99 -6.08 11.96
CA LYS A 15 -17.37 -6.09 13.29
C LYS A 15 -16.91 -4.68 13.70
N LEU A 16 -16.26 -3.94 12.81
CA LEU A 16 -15.80 -2.57 13.06
C LEU A 16 -16.97 -1.62 13.40
N LEU A 17 -18.06 -1.67 12.63
CA LEU A 17 -19.25 -0.85 12.86
C LEU A 17 -19.95 -1.17 14.17
N LYS A 18 -19.90 -2.43 14.64
CA LYS A 18 -20.42 -2.82 15.96
C LYS A 18 -19.54 -2.29 17.10
N ALA A 19 -18.24 -2.20 16.89
CA ALA A 19 -17.31 -1.66 17.89
C ALA A 19 -17.40 -0.13 18.00
N ASP A 20 -17.60 0.56 16.87
CA ASP A 20 -17.70 2.03 16.78
C ASP A 20 -19.14 2.55 16.99
N SER A 21 -20.10 1.71 17.38
CA SER A 21 -21.55 2.00 17.35
C SER A 21 -22.06 3.10 18.30
N LEU A 22 -21.18 3.84 18.98
CA LEU A 22 -21.54 4.98 19.84
C LEU A 22 -21.96 6.24 19.06
N GLY A 23 -21.96 6.25 17.72
CA GLY A 23 -22.15 7.47 16.93
C GLY A 23 -23.19 7.45 15.80
N PHE A 24 -23.91 6.34 15.58
CA PHE A 24 -24.95 6.29 14.54
C PHE A 24 -26.30 6.59 15.17
N ALA A 25 -26.77 7.83 15.04
CA ALA A 25 -28.18 8.12 15.23
C ALA A 25 -28.94 7.41 14.10
N THR A 26 -29.53 6.25 14.40
CA THR A 26 -30.67 5.77 13.65
C THR A 26 -31.76 6.78 13.88
N ARG A 27 -31.99 7.69 12.93
CA ARG A 27 -33.32 8.28 12.83
C ARG A 27 -34.25 7.11 12.55
N SER A 28 -35.27 6.95 13.39
CA SER A 28 -36.31 5.97 13.12
C SER A 28 -36.79 6.18 11.67
N PRO A 29 -37.20 5.10 10.98
CA PRO A 29 -37.89 5.22 9.70
C PRO A 29 -39.13 6.13 9.75
N ASP A 30 -39.58 6.50 10.96
CA ASP A 30 -40.84 7.17 11.28
C ASP A 30 -40.78 8.71 11.26
N ASP A 31 -39.74 9.29 10.64
CA ASP A 31 -39.68 10.75 10.37
C ASP A 31 -40.23 11.12 8.98
N PHE A 32 -40.90 10.19 8.28
CA PHE A 32 -42.15 10.62 7.67
C PHE A 32 -43.10 10.83 8.82
N SER A 33 -43.65 12.03 8.93
CA SER A 33 -44.97 12.21 9.48
C SER A 33 -45.87 11.04 8.97
N GLU A 34 -46.00 10.00 9.79
CA GLU A 34 -47.27 9.69 10.42
C GLU A 34 -47.86 11.04 10.90
N HIS A 35 -48.25 11.90 9.95
CA HIS A 35 -49.56 12.45 10.07
C HIS A 35 -50.42 11.21 10.10
N ASN A 36 -50.73 10.80 11.32
CA ASN A 36 -51.79 9.88 11.69
C ASN A 36 -52.86 9.86 10.60
N ASN A 37 -52.68 8.98 9.63
CA ASN A 37 -53.72 8.34 8.85
C ASN A 37 -53.56 6.83 9.03
N ASP A 38 -52.92 6.41 10.14
CA ASP A 38 -52.95 5.05 10.68
C ASP A 38 -54.24 4.77 11.48
N GLU A 39 -55.18 5.71 11.43
CA GLU A 39 -56.58 5.35 11.50
C GLU A 39 -57.15 5.43 10.09
N ASN A 40 -58.02 4.46 9.79
CA ASN A 40 -59.07 4.54 8.78
C ASN A 40 -59.93 5.82 8.97
N PHE A 41 -59.35 7.01 8.81
CA PHE A 41 -59.99 8.32 8.84
C PHE A 41 -60.33 8.78 7.41
N CYS A 42 -60.76 7.84 6.59
CA CYS A 42 -62.07 8.03 6.00
C CYS A 42 -62.82 6.78 6.40
N GLY A 43 -63.92 6.95 7.14
CA GLY A 43 -64.82 5.85 7.38
C GLY A 43 -65.21 5.20 6.05
N SER A 44 -66.06 4.19 6.15
CA SER A 44 -66.92 3.73 5.07
C SER A 44 -67.86 4.85 4.55
N THR A 45 -67.31 5.98 4.13
CA THR A 45 -67.94 7.09 3.43
C THR A 45 -67.75 6.82 1.95
N SER A 46 -68.83 6.32 1.37
CA SER A 46 -69.13 6.08 -0.04
C SER A 46 -68.07 6.55 -1.04
N MET A 47 -67.38 5.60 -1.68
CA MET A 47 -66.84 5.81 -3.03
C MET A 47 -67.91 6.54 -3.87
N LEU A 48 -67.51 7.58 -4.61
CA LEU A 48 -68.45 8.38 -5.38
C LEU A 48 -69.21 7.47 -6.36
N ASP A 49 -70.53 7.68 -6.42
CA ASP A 49 -71.39 6.93 -7.32
C ASP A 49 -71.29 7.52 -8.73
N PHE A 50 -70.25 7.12 -9.46
CA PHE A 50 -69.98 7.61 -10.81
C PHE A 50 -71.08 7.27 -11.83
N SER A 51 -72.00 6.34 -11.52
CA SER A 51 -73.15 5.98 -12.35
C SER A 51 -74.11 7.13 -12.69
N ARG A 52 -74.03 8.27 -11.99
CA ARG A 52 -74.88 9.45 -12.21
C ARG A 52 -74.18 10.61 -12.93
N LEU A 53 -72.87 10.51 -13.17
CA LEU A 53 -72.04 11.57 -13.74
C LEU A 53 -71.78 11.33 -15.23
N SER A 54 -71.68 12.40 -16.02
CA SER A 54 -71.25 12.31 -17.42
C SER A 54 -69.80 11.82 -17.51
N GLN A 55 -69.42 11.23 -18.64
CA GLN A 55 -68.07 10.68 -18.81
C GLN A 55 -66.97 11.75 -18.66
N ASP A 56 -67.25 13.00 -19.03
CA ASP A 56 -66.33 14.14 -18.91
C ASP A 56 -66.17 14.60 -17.45
N GLU A 57 -67.25 14.58 -16.65
CA GLU A 57 -67.19 14.89 -15.21
C GLU A 57 -66.47 13.79 -14.42
N GLN A 58 -66.66 12.53 -14.81
CA GLN A 58 -65.90 11.39 -14.27
C GLN A 58 -64.41 11.55 -14.59
N GLU A 59 -64.06 11.90 -15.83
CA GLU A 59 -62.67 12.07 -16.26
C GLU A 59 -61.99 13.24 -15.54
N SER A 60 -62.67 14.38 -15.41
CA SER A 60 -62.17 15.57 -14.69
C SER A 60 -61.92 15.32 -13.20
N THR A 61 -62.83 14.60 -12.52
CA THR A 61 -62.68 14.26 -11.09
C THR A 61 -61.50 13.31 -10.87
N ILE A 62 -61.36 12.29 -11.74
CA ILE A 62 -60.27 11.32 -11.65
C ILE A 62 -58.93 11.94 -12.07
N TYR A 63 -58.92 12.89 -12.99
CA TYR A 63 -57.73 13.66 -13.37
C TYR A 63 -57.11 14.36 -12.14
N ASP A 64 -57.94 15.07 -11.37
CA ASP A 64 -57.49 15.77 -10.15
C ASP A 64 -57.02 14.78 -9.07
N GLU A 65 -57.70 13.64 -8.92
CA GLU A 65 -57.27 12.59 -8.01
C GLU A 65 -55.92 11.95 -8.40
N VAL A 66 -55.68 11.70 -9.68
CA VAL A 66 -54.40 11.17 -10.16
C VAL A 66 -53.27 12.16 -9.91
N ASN A 67 -53.51 13.47 -10.09
CA ASN A 67 -52.51 14.51 -9.80
C ASN A 67 -52.17 14.59 -8.29
N MET A 68 -53.19 14.46 -7.43
CA MET A 68 -53.02 14.37 -5.97
C MET A 68 -52.16 13.15 -5.56
N ILE A 69 -52.37 12.00 -6.19
CA ILE A 69 -51.58 10.79 -5.92
C ILE A 69 -50.11 10.97 -6.27
N PHE A 70 -49.78 11.65 -7.36
CA PHE A 70 -48.38 11.95 -7.71
C PHE A 70 -47.70 12.85 -6.67
N SER A 71 -48.45 13.75 -6.05
CA SER A 71 -48.01 14.58 -4.93
C SER A 71 -47.82 13.77 -3.64
N GLY A 72 -48.42 12.59 -3.55
CA GLY A 72 -48.26 11.64 -2.45
C GLY A 72 -49.44 11.55 -1.47
N THR A 73 -50.58 12.17 -1.80
CA THR A 73 -51.81 12.11 -1.00
C THR A 73 -52.68 10.91 -1.42
N ASP A 74 -53.36 10.30 -0.45
CA ASP A 74 -54.38 9.28 -0.75
C ASP A 74 -55.69 9.94 -1.18
N THR A 75 -56.41 9.30 -2.10
CA THR A 75 -57.71 9.78 -2.57
C THR A 75 -58.83 8.78 -2.28
N VAL A 76 -60.07 9.24 -2.43
CA VAL A 76 -61.25 8.46 -2.04
C VAL A 76 -61.54 7.34 -3.04
N ASN A 77 -61.33 7.59 -4.34
CA ASN A 77 -61.68 6.66 -5.43
C ASN A 77 -60.50 5.82 -5.94
N ILE A 78 -59.26 6.17 -5.58
CA ILE A 78 -58.06 5.41 -5.90
C ILE A 78 -57.28 5.19 -4.59
N ARG A 79 -57.22 3.94 -4.14
CA ARG A 79 -56.60 3.57 -2.86
C ARG A 79 -55.36 2.71 -3.07
N ARG A 80 -54.33 2.99 -2.28
CA ARG A 80 -53.12 2.15 -2.17
C ARG A 80 -53.45 0.85 -1.43
N GLN A 81 -52.99 -0.27 -1.96
CA GLN A 81 -53.00 -1.58 -1.31
C GLN A 81 -51.58 -2.15 -1.33
N PHE A 82 -51.24 -2.95 -0.32
CA PHE A 82 -49.96 -3.62 -0.24
C PHE A 82 -50.18 -5.12 -0.42
N ASN A 83 -49.45 -5.73 -1.36
CA ASN A 83 -49.40 -7.18 -1.47
C ASN A 83 -48.57 -7.77 -0.31
N GLU A 84 -48.69 -9.07 -0.04
CA GLU A 84 -47.95 -9.79 1.02
C GLU A 84 -46.42 -9.63 0.93
N GLN A 85 -45.88 -9.29 -0.25
CA GLN A 85 -44.46 -9.02 -0.50
C GLN A 85 -44.07 -7.53 -0.34
N GLY A 86 -45.00 -6.68 0.10
CA GLY A 86 -44.77 -5.23 0.29
C GLY A 86 -44.71 -4.42 -1.01
N VAL A 87 -45.26 -4.96 -2.12
CA VAL A 87 -45.39 -4.27 -3.41
C VAL A 87 -46.73 -3.55 -3.46
N ILE A 88 -46.75 -2.31 -3.94
CA ILE A 88 -47.98 -1.52 -4.07
C ILE A 88 -48.85 -2.05 -5.21
N SER A 89 -50.11 -2.31 -4.90
CA SER A 89 -51.21 -2.48 -5.83
C SER A 89 -52.21 -1.34 -5.64
N TRP A 90 -53.02 -1.06 -6.67
CA TRP A 90 -53.98 0.05 -6.66
C TRP A 90 -55.40 -0.46 -6.78
N ASN A 91 -56.25 -0.09 -5.83
CA ASN A 91 -57.68 -0.35 -5.89
C ASN A 91 -58.40 0.87 -6.49
N ILE A 92 -59.05 0.68 -7.63
CA ILE A 92 -59.73 1.73 -8.39
C ILE A 92 -61.23 1.44 -8.33
N ASN A 93 -62.04 2.48 -8.10
CA ASN A 93 -63.50 2.38 -8.01
C ASN A 93 -64.11 1.56 -9.17
N GLU A 94 -64.82 0.48 -8.82
CA GLU A 94 -65.42 -0.48 -9.76
C GLU A 94 -66.55 0.10 -10.61
N LYS A 95 -67.06 1.28 -10.26
CA LYS A 95 -68.15 1.97 -10.98
C LYS A 95 -67.68 2.87 -12.13
N LEU A 96 -66.36 3.04 -12.31
CA LEU A 96 -65.78 3.77 -13.43
C LEU A 96 -65.86 2.99 -14.74
N SER A 97 -65.94 3.69 -15.87
CA SER A 97 -65.87 3.06 -17.20
C SER A 97 -64.58 2.25 -17.40
N GLN A 98 -64.67 1.13 -18.10
CA GLN A 98 -63.54 0.21 -18.27
C GLN A 98 -62.35 0.85 -19.00
N THR A 99 -62.62 1.75 -19.95
CA THR A 99 -61.62 2.52 -20.71
C THR A 99 -60.86 3.49 -19.81
N ILE A 100 -61.56 4.31 -19.01
CA ILE A 100 -60.94 5.24 -18.06
C ILE A 100 -60.11 4.45 -17.03
N ARG A 101 -60.64 3.34 -16.51
CA ARG A 101 -59.94 2.48 -15.54
C ARG A 101 -58.61 1.96 -16.07
N ASN A 102 -58.56 1.57 -17.34
CA ASN A 102 -57.32 1.08 -17.96
C ASN A 102 -56.30 2.21 -18.14
N GLN A 103 -56.72 3.40 -18.57
CA GLN A 103 -55.83 4.57 -18.70
C GLN A 103 -55.30 5.04 -17.34
N VAL A 104 -56.13 5.04 -16.31
CA VAL A 104 -55.71 5.37 -14.93
C VAL A 104 -54.68 4.36 -14.43
N ARG A 105 -54.84 3.05 -14.71
CA ARG A 105 -53.83 2.04 -14.36
C ARG A 105 -52.48 2.32 -15.01
N GLU A 106 -52.47 2.73 -16.27
CA GLU A 106 -51.22 3.13 -16.95
C GLU A 106 -50.56 4.33 -16.25
N CYS A 107 -51.33 5.33 -15.81
CA CYS A 107 -50.79 6.47 -15.06
C CYS A 107 -50.25 6.09 -13.67
N LEU A 108 -50.90 5.15 -12.97
CA LEU A 108 -50.51 4.70 -11.62
C LEU A 108 -49.21 3.88 -11.59
N CYS A 109 -48.72 3.40 -12.76
CA CYS A 109 -47.40 2.81 -12.87
C CYS A 109 -46.31 3.77 -12.35
N LEU A 110 -46.39 5.08 -12.69
CA LEU A 110 -45.47 6.09 -12.16
C LEU A 110 -45.50 6.14 -10.63
N ALA A 111 -46.69 6.17 -10.02
CA ALA A 111 -46.82 6.25 -8.56
C ALA A 111 -46.18 5.04 -7.87
N THR A 112 -46.28 3.85 -8.48
CA THR A 112 -45.62 2.62 -8.01
C THR A 112 -44.09 2.71 -8.08
N HIS A 113 -43.56 3.21 -9.21
CA HIS A 113 -42.12 3.41 -9.40
C HIS A 113 -41.56 4.50 -8.47
N LEU A 114 -42.29 5.59 -8.27
CA LEU A 114 -41.93 6.67 -7.33
C LEU A 114 -41.87 6.17 -5.89
N TYR A 115 -42.85 5.35 -5.48
CA TYR A 115 -42.82 4.76 -4.14
C TYR A 115 -41.61 3.83 -3.95
N THR A 116 -41.34 2.96 -4.93
CA THR A 116 -40.20 2.03 -4.88
C THR A 116 -38.88 2.80 -4.78
N ALA A 117 -38.71 3.85 -5.59
CA ALA A 117 -37.53 4.72 -5.52
C ALA A 117 -37.43 5.42 -4.15
N ARG A 118 -38.53 6.02 -3.64
CA ARG A 118 -38.57 6.69 -2.33
C ARG A 118 -38.24 5.74 -1.18
N LYS A 119 -38.73 4.49 -1.22
CA LYS A 119 -38.42 3.45 -0.21
C LYS A 119 -36.92 3.23 -0.08
N HIS A 120 -36.22 2.99 -1.20
CA HIS A 120 -34.77 2.78 -1.17
C HIS A 120 -33.98 4.06 -0.86
N ILE A 121 -34.44 5.23 -1.32
CA ILE A 121 -33.87 6.53 -0.94
C ILE A 121 -33.88 6.68 0.59
N ASN A 122 -35.04 6.47 1.22
CA ASN A 122 -35.19 6.62 2.67
C ASN A 122 -34.38 5.58 3.44
N ALA A 123 -34.35 4.33 2.97
CA ALA A 123 -33.54 3.27 3.56
C ALA A 123 -32.04 3.66 3.60
N ILE A 124 -31.52 4.26 2.52
CA ILE A 124 -30.12 4.70 2.45
C ILE A 124 -29.87 5.96 3.29
N LEU A 125 -30.79 6.94 3.26
CA LEU A 125 -30.62 8.21 3.99
C LEU A 125 -30.72 8.05 5.51
N ASN A 126 -31.58 7.16 6.00
CA ASN A 126 -31.81 6.97 7.43
C ASN A 126 -30.79 6.05 8.09
N ASP A 127 -30.12 5.17 7.32
CA ASP A 127 -29.08 4.29 7.84
C ASP A 127 -27.68 4.91 7.66
N GLY A 128 -27.15 5.47 8.75
CA GLY A 128 -25.78 6.00 8.80
C GLY A 128 -24.69 4.95 8.50
N ARG A 129 -24.99 3.66 8.58
CA ARG A 129 -24.06 2.57 8.20
C ARG A 129 -23.94 2.41 6.69
N ARG A 130 -24.81 3.00 5.89
CA ARG A 130 -24.66 3.03 4.42
C ARG A 130 -23.58 4.00 3.98
N GLY A 131 -23.24 4.94 4.85
CA GLY A 131 -22.16 5.88 4.63
C GLY A 131 -22.55 7.09 3.80
N THR A 132 -21.72 8.12 3.89
CA THR A 132 -21.92 9.45 3.31
C THR A 132 -21.96 9.44 1.78
N ILE A 133 -21.27 8.50 1.13
CA ILE A 133 -21.19 8.43 -0.33
C ILE A 133 -22.46 7.83 -0.93
N ALA A 134 -22.99 6.76 -0.34
CA ALA A 134 -24.29 6.22 -0.76
C ALA A 134 -25.42 7.23 -0.47
N GLN A 135 -25.35 7.93 0.67
CA GLN A 135 -26.29 8.97 1.04
C GLN A 135 -26.27 10.18 0.10
N SER A 136 -25.10 10.62 -0.38
CA SER A 136 -25.02 11.74 -1.33
C SER A 136 -25.71 11.41 -2.66
N VAL A 137 -25.56 10.17 -3.14
CA VAL A 137 -26.25 9.66 -4.34
C VAL A 137 -27.76 9.63 -4.11
N ALA A 138 -28.24 9.04 -3.00
CA ALA A 138 -29.66 8.98 -2.67
C ALA A 138 -30.28 10.38 -2.54
N TYR A 139 -29.57 11.33 -1.94
CA TYR A 139 -30.01 12.72 -1.81
C TYR A 139 -30.17 13.41 -3.17
N VAL A 140 -29.20 13.25 -4.08
CA VAL A 140 -29.29 13.82 -5.44
C VAL A 140 -30.45 13.21 -6.21
N CYS A 141 -30.65 11.89 -6.11
CA CYS A 141 -31.79 11.21 -6.72
C CYS A 141 -33.12 11.76 -6.19
N SER A 142 -33.25 11.88 -4.86
CA SER A 142 -34.45 12.43 -4.22
C SER A 142 -34.76 13.84 -4.72
N ARG A 143 -33.75 14.72 -4.76
CA ARG A 143 -33.94 16.10 -5.18
C ARG A 143 -34.36 16.22 -6.65
N ILE A 144 -33.84 15.37 -7.53
CA ILE A 144 -34.16 15.41 -8.96
C ILE A 144 -35.55 14.80 -9.21
N LEU A 145 -35.87 13.68 -8.56
CA LEU A 145 -37.21 13.10 -8.65
C LEU A 145 -38.26 14.07 -8.12
N PHE A 146 -38.02 14.70 -6.97
CA PHE A 146 -38.91 15.71 -6.42
C PHE A 146 -39.17 16.85 -7.42
N LYS A 147 -38.11 17.44 -7.98
CA LYS A 147 -38.25 18.52 -8.98
C LYS A 147 -38.99 18.10 -10.25
N ASN A 148 -38.75 16.88 -10.72
CA ASN A 148 -39.43 16.37 -11.92
C ASN A 148 -40.92 16.12 -11.67
N VAL A 149 -41.27 15.60 -10.48
CA VAL A 149 -42.67 15.38 -10.08
C VAL A 149 -43.38 16.72 -9.82
N GLU A 150 -42.74 17.66 -9.13
CA GLU A 150 -43.27 19.01 -8.89
C GLU A 150 -43.55 19.72 -10.22
N LYS A 151 -42.59 19.69 -11.16
CA LYS A 151 -42.79 20.25 -12.50
C LYS A 151 -43.94 19.59 -13.26
N LEU A 152 -44.06 18.26 -13.15
CA LEU A 152 -45.17 17.51 -13.76
C LEU A 152 -46.51 17.94 -13.18
N CYS A 153 -46.63 18.06 -11.85
CA CYS A 153 -47.89 18.45 -11.20
C CYS A 153 -48.33 19.86 -11.62
N ILE A 154 -47.39 20.81 -11.68
CA ILE A 154 -47.65 22.18 -12.16
C ILE A 154 -48.11 22.17 -13.63
N GLU A 155 -47.42 21.43 -14.50
CA GLU A 155 -47.81 21.31 -15.91
C GLU A 155 -49.19 20.66 -16.10
N LEU A 156 -49.60 19.76 -15.19
CA LEU A 156 -50.91 19.12 -15.20
C LEU A 156 -52.02 20.03 -14.65
N ASP A 157 -51.73 20.88 -13.67
CA ASP A 157 -52.69 21.85 -13.12
C ASP A 157 -52.97 22.99 -14.11
N ASP A 158 -51.96 23.43 -14.87
CA ASP A 158 -52.08 24.50 -15.87
C ASP A 158 -52.78 24.06 -17.18
N CYS A 159 -53.11 22.77 -17.33
CA CYS A 159 -53.76 22.27 -18.54
C CYS A 159 -55.26 22.62 -18.59
N PRO A 160 -55.75 23.29 -19.65
CA PRO A 160 -57.16 23.70 -19.75
C PRO A 160 -58.11 22.53 -20.00
N ASN A 161 -57.62 21.41 -20.57
CA ASN A 161 -58.40 20.22 -20.87
C ASN A 161 -57.96 19.04 -19.98
N LYS A 162 -58.79 18.69 -18.99
CA LYS A 162 -58.54 17.63 -18.00
C LYS A 162 -58.84 16.23 -18.54
N HIS A 163 -58.10 15.79 -19.56
CA HIS A 163 -58.18 14.42 -20.08
C HIS A 163 -57.05 13.54 -19.57
N ILE A 164 -57.34 12.28 -19.25
CA ILE A 164 -56.37 11.32 -18.70
C ILE A 164 -55.33 10.91 -19.76
N SER A 165 -55.68 11.00 -21.04
CA SER A 165 -54.74 10.81 -22.16
C SER A 165 -53.57 11.80 -22.13
N VAL A 166 -53.79 13.03 -21.67
CA VAL A 166 -52.75 14.06 -21.51
C VAL A 166 -51.79 13.69 -20.37
N ILE A 167 -52.33 13.20 -19.26
CA ILE A 167 -51.53 12.68 -18.13
C ILE A 167 -50.61 11.55 -18.64
N THR A 168 -51.18 10.58 -19.36
CA THR A 168 -50.45 9.41 -19.85
C THR A 168 -49.25 9.80 -20.74
N ALA A 169 -49.39 10.82 -21.58
CA ALA A 169 -48.30 11.31 -22.41
C ALA A 169 -47.20 12.04 -21.60
N ARG A 170 -47.60 12.86 -20.61
CA ARG A 170 -46.69 13.67 -19.78
C ARG A 170 -45.95 12.85 -18.71
N VAL A 171 -46.54 11.73 -18.28
CA VAL A 171 -45.98 10.85 -17.23
C VAL A 171 -44.79 10.03 -17.72
N LYS A 172 -44.78 9.56 -18.97
CA LYS A 172 -43.77 8.61 -19.50
C LYS A 172 -42.30 9.03 -19.28
N PRO A 173 -41.88 10.28 -19.51
CA PRO A 173 -40.50 10.70 -19.27
C PRO A 173 -40.08 10.64 -17.79
N VAL A 174 -40.99 11.02 -16.89
CA VAL A 174 -40.76 10.99 -15.43
C VAL A 174 -40.75 9.56 -14.93
N GLU A 175 -41.64 8.72 -15.46
CA GLU A 175 -41.71 7.29 -15.16
C GLU A 175 -40.42 6.57 -15.53
N SER A 176 -39.93 6.76 -16.76
CA SER A 176 -38.66 6.17 -17.21
C SER A 176 -37.50 6.54 -16.27
N THR A 177 -37.42 7.81 -15.87
CA THR A 177 -36.41 8.27 -14.90
C THR A 177 -36.57 7.62 -13.53
N ALA A 178 -37.81 7.50 -13.02
CA ALA A 178 -38.10 6.89 -11.73
C ALA A 178 -37.78 5.39 -11.70
N VAL A 179 -38.05 4.67 -12.80
CA VAL A 179 -37.71 3.26 -12.98
C VAL A 179 -36.20 3.05 -12.89
N ASP A 180 -35.43 3.83 -13.64
CA ASP A 180 -33.97 3.64 -13.69
C ASP A 180 -33.29 4.04 -12.37
N VAL A 181 -33.74 5.14 -11.73
CA VAL A 181 -33.28 5.50 -10.38
C VAL A 181 -33.62 4.40 -9.36
N GLY A 182 -34.85 3.87 -9.42
CA GLY A 182 -35.31 2.79 -8.56
C GLY A 182 -34.43 1.54 -8.68
N LYS A 183 -34.08 1.13 -9.90
CA LYS A 183 -33.18 -0.01 -10.15
C LYS A 183 -31.78 0.20 -9.56
N ILE A 184 -31.17 1.37 -9.79
CA ILE A 184 -29.84 1.67 -9.26
C ILE A 184 -29.84 1.65 -7.73
N LEU A 185 -30.78 2.34 -7.09
CA LEU A 185 -30.83 2.43 -5.63
C LEU A 185 -31.21 1.12 -4.98
N LYS A 186 -32.11 0.33 -5.59
CA LYS A 186 -32.42 -1.03 -5.15
C LYS A 186 -31.16 -1.90 -5.12
N PHE A 187 -30.35 -1.87 -6.19
CA PHE A 187 -29.11 -2.64 -6.25
C PHE A 187 -28.09 -2.20 -5.19
N VAL A 188 -27.93 -0.90 -4.98
CA VAL A 188 -27.05 -0.34 -3.93
C VAL A 188 -27.51 -0.77 -2.54
N ASP A 189 -28.82 -0.78 -2.31
CA ASP A 189 -29.42 -1.17 -1.03
C ASP A 189 -29.30 -2.67 -0.76
N GLU A 190 -29.72 -3.52 -1.69
CA GLU A 190 -29.73 -4.99 -1.54
C GLU A 190 -28.33 -5.60 -1.48
N ASN A 191 -27.36 -5.06 -2.23
CA ASN A 191 -25.97 -5.54 -2.22
C ASN A 191 -25.10 -4.85 -1.17
N HIS A 192 -25.67 -3.96 -0.35
CA HIS A 192 -24.94 -3.23 0.68
C HIS A 192 -23.67 -2.53 0.17
N LEU A 193 -23.74 -1.93 -1.02
CA LEU A 193 -22.60 -1.20 -1.61
C LEU A 193 -22.28 0.05 -0.81
N ILE A 194 -20.99 0.35 -0.67
CA ILE A 194 -20.49 1.50 0.09
C ILE A 194 -19.28 2.15 -0.59
N GLY A 195 -18.99 3.40 -0.23
CA GLY A 195 -17.72 4.03 -0.56
C GLY A 195 -17.37 4.00 -2.05
N GLY A 196 -16.12 3.60 -2.36
CA GLY A 196 -15.66 3.49 -3.75
C GLY A 196 -16.39 2.41 -4.57
N ALA A 197 -17.00 1.40 -3.95
CA ALA A 197 -17.77 0.38 -4.67
C ALA A 197 -19.05 0.97 -5.30
N VAL A 198 -19.67 1.97 -4.65
CA VAL A 198 -20.80 2.72 -5.23
C VAL A 198 -20.34 3.48 -6.48
N ILE A 199 -19.19 4.14 -6.42
CA ILE A 199 -18.61 4.85 -7.56
C ILE A 199 -18.31 3.88 -8.71
N GLY A 200 -17.67 2.75 -8.41
CA GLY A 200 -17.37 1.70 -9.38
C GLY A 200 -18.63 1.20 -10.09
N TYR A 201 -19.69 0.90 -9.34
CA TYR A 201 -20.98 0.48 -9.90
C TYR A 201 -21.62 1.55 -10.79
N LEU A 202 -21.63 2.82 -10.39
CA LEU A 202 -22.20 3.90 -11.20
C LEU A 202 -21.44 4.10 -12.52
N TYR A 203 -20.12 3.94 -12.52
CA TYR A 203 -19.32 3.95 -13.75
C TYR A 203 -19.61 2.75 -14.64
N GLU A 204 -19.87 1.58 -14.08
CA GLU A 204 -20.29 0.42 -14.87
C GLU A 204 -21.65 0.66 -15.52
N GLN A 205 -22.62 1.20 -14.77
CA GLN A 205 -23.92 1.59 -15.32
C GLN A 205 -23.77 2.60 -16.48
N LYS A 206 -22.80 3.52 -16.40
CA LYS A 206 -22.56 4.51 -17.46
C LYS A 206 -22.18 3.87 -18.80
N ASN A 207 -21.57 2.69 -18.78
CA ASN A 207 -21.25 1.95 -20.00
C ASN A 207 -22.47 1.24 -20.61
N TYR A 208 -23.48 0.91 -19.80
CA TYR A 208 -24.72 0.29 -20.25
C TYR A 208 -25.75 1.31 -20.76
N PHE A 209 -25.81 2.50 -20.17
CA PHE A 209 -26.72 3.56 -20.59
C PHE A 209 -26.08 4.45 -21.67
N LEU A 210 -26.49 4.27 -22.93
CA LEU A 210 -26.18 5.16 -24.07
C LEU A 210 -26.58 6.63 -23.75
N PRO A 211 -25.98 7.63 -24.44
CA PRO A 211 -26.25 9.05 -24.17
C PRO A 211 -27.73 9.40 -24.35
N SER A 212 -28.44 9.43 -23.23
CA SER A 212 -29.87 9.72 -23.06
C SER A 212 -30.03 10.74 -21.93
N GLY A 213 -31.24 11.24 -21.68
CA GLY A 213 -31.52 12.12 -20.53
C GLY A 213 -31.09 11.51 -19.18
N PHE A 214 -31.10 10.19 -19.06
CA PHE A 214 -30.62 9.47 -17.88
C PHE A 214 -29.09 9.55 -17.71
N SER A 215 -28.33 9.64 -18.80
CA SER A 215 -26.86 9.78 -18.75
C SER A 215 -26.44 11.07 -18.01
N GLN A 216 -27.18 12.17 -18.17
CA GLN A 216 -26.94 13.41 -17.42
C GLN A 216 -27.24 13.25 -15.93
N LEU A 217 -28.29 12.52 -15.58
CA LEU A 217 -28.62 12.21 -14.19
C LEU A 217 -27.54 11.31 -13.58
N LEU A 218 -27.10 10.28 -14.28
CA LEU A 218 -26.04 9.37 -13.83
C LEU A 218 -24.72 10.11 -13.61
N ASN A 219 -24.35 11.04 -14.50
CA ASN A 219 -23.18 11.89 -14.28
C ASN A 219 -23.33 12.75 -13.01
N LYS A 220 -24.53 13.28 -12.72
CA LYS A 220 -24.78 14.01 -11.46
C LYS A 220 -24.67 13.10 -10.23
N MET A 221 -25.08 11.82 -10.33
CA MET A 221 -24.89 10.84 -9.25
C MET A 221 -23.41 10.56 -9.02
N ILE A 222 -22.65 10.32 -10.09
CA ILE A 222 -21.19 10.07 -10.04
C ILE A 222 -20.49 11.27 -9.40
N SER A 223 -20.74 12.49 -9.88
CA SER A 223 -20.09 13.69 -9.31
C SER A 223 -20.40 13.89 -7.82
N ALA A 224 -21.61 13.56 -7.37
CA ALA A 224 -21.96 13.65 -5.94
C ALA A 224 -21.29 12.56 -5.09
N ALA A 225 -21.12 11.36 -5.63
CA ALA A 225 -20.39 10.28 -4.98
C ALA A 225 -18.89 10.59 -4.90
N GLU A 226 -18.30 11.07 -6.00
CA GLU A 226 -16.90 11.49 -6.08
C GLU A 226 -16.61 12.66 -5.14
N GLU A 227 -17.48 13.68 -5.08
CA GLU A 227 -17.30 14.81 -4.16
C GLU A 227 -17.25 14.35 -2.71
N ALA A 228 -18.13 13.41 -2.32
CA ALA A 228 -18.12 12.84 -0.97
C ALA A 228 -16.84 12.04 -0.70
N TYR A 229 -16.38 11.23 -1.67
CA TYR A 229 -15.12 10.47 -1.56
C TYR A 229 -13.90 11.40 -1.48
N TYR A 230 -13.88 12.48 -2.26
CA TYR A 230 -12.80 13.46 -2.29
C TYR A 230 -12.63 14.21 -0.98
N ILE A 231 -13.68 14.36 -0.17
CA ILE A 231 -13.56 14.92 1.18
C ILE A 231 -12.71 13.99 2.07
N LEU A 232 -12.99 12.68 2.02
CA LEU A 232 -12.22 11.68 2.79
C LEU A 232 -10.78 11.60 2.29
N LEU A 233 -10.59 11.60 0.98
CA LEU A 233 -9.26 11.63 0.36
C LEU A 233 -8.48 12.89 0.78
N PHE A 234 -9.11 14.06 0.75
CA PHE A 234 -8.49 15.33 1.12
C PHE A 234 -8.01 15.31 2.57
N ASP A 235 -8.84 14.86 3.51
CA ASP A 235 -8.44 14.76 4.92
C ASP A 235 -7.24 13.80 5.09
N TRP A 236 -7.24 12.67 4.37
CA TRP A 236 -6.13 11.72 4.39
C TRP A 236 -4.82 12.31 3.83
N ILE A 237 -4.84 12.92 2.64
CA ILE A 237 -3.61 13.45 2.00
C ILE A 237 -3.11 14.76 2.61
N THR A 238 -3.91 15.46 3.41
CA THR A 238 -3.48 16.72 4.05
C THR A 238 -3.16 16.56 5.53
N THR A 239 -3.85 15.66 6.22
CA THR A 239 -3.71 15.49 7.68
C THR A 239 -3.38 14.06 8.11
N GLY A 240 -3.53 13.06 7.24
CA GLY A 240 -3.40 11.65 7.63
C GLY A 240 -4.53 11.14 8.53
N SER A 241 -5.64 11.90 8.63
CA SER A 241 -6.75 11.61 9.54
C SER A 241 -7.92 10.95 8.83
N LEU A 242 -8.58 10.00 9.52
CA LEU A 242 -9.78 9.29 9.06
C LEU A 242 -10.98 9.52 9.99
N ILE A 243 -11.00 10.62 10.74
CA ILE A 243 -12.05 10.92 11.73
C ILE A 243 -13.43 11.08 11.07
N ARG A 244 -13.48 11.60 9.83
CA ARG A 244 -14.73 11.77 9.08
C ARG A 244 -15.29 10.46 8.54
N ASP A 245 -14.45 9.45 8.32
CA ASP A 245 -14.88 8.16 7.79
C ASP A 245 -15.43 7.26 8.91
N ARG A 246 -16.67 7.52 9.33
CA ARG A 246 -17.33 6.72 10.37
C ARG A 246 -17.83 5.39 9.84
N ALA A 247 -18.17 5.31 8.56
CA ALA A 247 -18.78 4.14 7.94
C ALA A 247 -17.77 3.21 7.26
N TYR A 248 -16.46 3.48 7.36
CA TYR A 248 -15.38 2.71 6.73
C TYR A 248 -15.57 2.60 5.21
N GLU A 249 -15.81 3.75 4.58
CA GLU A 249 -16.08 3.90 3.15
C GLU A 249 -14.81 4.17 2.34
N PHE A 250 -13.77 4.68 3.00
CA PHE A 250 -12.50 4.97 2.36
C PHE A 250 -11.67 3.69 2.18
N MET A 251 -10.79 3.66 1.19
CA MET A 251 -9.93 2.51 0.89
C MET A 251 -8.87 2.20 1.95
N ILE A 252 -8.63 3.10 2.91
CA ILE A 252 -7.69 2.91 4.02
C ILE A 252 -8.46 2.90 5.33
N TRP A 253 -8.28 1.86 6.15
CA TRP A 253 -8.95 1.71 7.43
C TRP A 253 -7.98 1.79 8.60
N ASP A 254 -8.37 2.47 9.68
CA ASP A 254 -7.63 2.53 10.94
C ASP A 254 -8.16 1.48 11.93
N LEU A 255 -7.39 0.41 12.14
CA LEU A 255 -7.75 -0.69 13.04
C LEU A 255 -7.66 -0.28 14.52
N LYS A 256 -6.83 0.71 14.87
CA LYS A 256 -6.68 1.16 16.27
C LYS A 256 -7.97 1.81 16.78
N ARG A 257 -8.77 2.41 15.89
CA ARG A 257 -10.04 3.04 16.27
C ARG A 257 -11.02 2.04 16.86
N ALA A 258 -11.14 0.86 16.24
CA ALA A 258 -12.12 -0.14 16.63
C ALA A 258 -11.64 -1.10 17.73
N LYS A 259 -10.32 -1.18 18.01
CA LYS A 259 -9.68 -2.05 19.03
C LYS A 259 -10.03 -3.57 18.96
N THR A 260 -10.76 -4.00 17.93
CA THR A 260 -11.40 -5.32 17.84
C THR A 260 -10.81 -6.20 16.76
N LEU A 261 -10.12 -5.62 15.78
CA LEU A 261 -9.47 -6.35 14.69
C LEU A 261 -7.98 -6.05 14.66
N THR A 262 -7.22 -7.06 14.24
CA THR A 262 -5.79 -6.96 13.96
C THR A 262 -5.54 -7.22 12.47
N VAL A 263 -4.32 -6.95 12.01
CA VAL A 263 -3.93 -7.20 10.61
C VAL A 263 -3.97 -8.70 10.26
N GLU A 264 -3.89 -9.58 11.25
CA GLU A 264 -4.02 -11.02 11.10
C GLU A 264 -5.41 -11.41 10.56
N ASP A 265 -6.45 -10.65 10.93
CA ASP A 265 -7.81 -10.83 10.41
C ASP A 265 -7.93 -10.52 8.91
N PHE A 266 -6.91 -9.93 8.30
CA PHE A 266 -6.87 -9.57 6.87
C PHE A 266 -5.75 -10.31 6.11
N THR A 267 -4.96 -11.14 6.78
CA THR A 267 -3.85 -11.89 6.17
C THR A 267 -4.04 -13.38 6.29
N SER A 268 -4.18 -14.07 5.16
CA SER A 268 -4.25 -15.52 5.09
C SER A 268 -2.88 -16.15 5.38
N GLY A 269 -2.50 -16.24 6.66
CA GLY A 269 -1.31 -16.98 7.11
C GLY A 269 0.04 -16.26 6.98
N TYR A 270 0.07 -14.94 6.74
CA TYR A 270 1.32 -14.19 6.76
C TYR A 270 1.70 -13.86 8.22
N SER A 271 2.59 -14.65 8.80
CA SER A 271 3.07 -14.46 10.18
C SER A 271 3.70 -13.06 10.34
N ILE A 272 3.06 -12.20 11.14
CA ILE A 272 3.50 -10.84 11.49
C ILE A 272 4.81 -10.84 12.30
N GLU A 273 5.32 -12.01 12.70
CA GLU A 273 6.62 -12.17 13.36
C GLU A 273 7.80 -11.55 12.59
N ARG A 274 7.70 -11.40 11.25
CA ARG A 274 8.72 -10.72 10.44
C ARG A 274 8.62 -9.19 10.44
N VAL A 275 7.50 -8.61 10.89
CA VAL A 275 7.31 -7.16 11.00
C VAL A 275 7.74 -6.72 12.39
N LYS A 276 8.98 -6.24 12.51
CA LYS A 276 9.55 -5.71 13.77
C LYS A 276 8.58 -4.72 14.44
N ASN A 277 8.66 -4.64 15.78
CA ASN A 277 7.78 -3.84 16.64
C ASN A 277 7.69 -2.34 16.32
N TYR A 278 8.56 -1.81 15.46
CA TYR A 278 8.58 -0.39 15.08
C TYR A 278 7.60 -0.04 13.94
N ASP A 279 7.11 -1.02 13.17
CA ASP A 279 6.19 -0.74 12.04
C ASP A 279 4.73 -0.61 12.50
N THR A 280 4.51 0.39 13.36
CA THR A 280 3.19 0.72 13.93
C THR A 280 2.18 1.14 12.85
N PHE A 281 2.65 1.66 11.71
CA PHE A 281 1.79 2.04 10.59
C PHE A 281 1.19 0.80 9.93
N GLU A 282 2.00 -0.19 9.58
CA GLU A 282 1.53 -1.41 8.92
C GLU A 282 0.66 -2.28 9.83
N LYS A 283 0.86 -2.20 11.15
CA LYS A 283 -0.01 -2.84 12.15
C LYS A 283 -1.33 -2.08 12.39
N ARG A 284 -1.39 -0.78 12.05
CA ARG A 284 -2.54 0.09 12.33
C ARG A 284 -3.47 0.24 11.15
N PHE A 285 -2.93 0.39 9.94
CA PHE A 285 -3.72 0.71 8.78
C PHE A 285 -3.75 -0.43 7.76
N VAL A 286 -4.94 -0.74 7.26
CA VAL A 286 -5.17 -1.76 6.22
C VAL A 286 -5.72 -1.10 4.96
N PHE A 287 -5.33 -1.64 3.81
CA PHE A 287 -5.81 -1.20 2.51
C PHE A 287 -6.83 -2.19 1.93
N ILE A 288 -7.99 -1.67 1.52
CA ILE A 288 -9.08 -2.43 0.88
C ILE A 288 -9.19 -1.98 -0.58
N SER A 289 -8.80 -2.85 -1.51
CA SER A 289 -8.79 -2.53 -2.94
C SER A 289 -10.16 -2.23 -3.53
N ASP A 290 -11.18 -2.92 -3.05
CA ASP A 290 -12.53 -2.86 -3.61
C ASP A 290 -13.21 -1.52 -3.35
N LEU A 291 -12.69 -0.77 -2.36
CA LEU A 291 -13.13 0.58 -2.03
C LEU A 291 -12.32 1.66 -2.76
N CYS A 292 -11.32 1.31 -3.57
CA CYS A 292 -10.58 2.26 -4.39
C CYS A 292 -11.35 2.50 -5.72
N PRO A 293 -11.78 3.73 -6.01
CA PRO A 293 -12.35 4.05 -7.32
C PRO A 293 -11.32 3.79 -8.43
N LYS A 294 -11.74 3.13 -9.52
CA LYS A 294 -10.89 2.84 -10.69
C LYS A 294 -10.22 4.11 -11.27
N THR A 295 -10.84 5.28 -11.11
CA THR A 295 -10.29 6.59 -11.51
C THR A 295 -9.03 6.99 -10.73
N LEU A 296 -8.85 6.49 -9.51
CA LEU A 296 -7.72 6.80 -8.62
C LEU A 296 -6.67 5.69 -8.55
N GLU A 297 -6.91 4.54 -9.20
CA GLU A 297 -5.98 3.42 -9.26
C GLU A 297 -4.55 3.81 -9.67
N PRO A 298 -4.33 4.70 -10.66
CA PRO A 298 -2.97 5.11 -11.05
C PRO A 298 -2.17 5.85 -9.98
N VAL A 299 -2.82 6.42 -8.97
CA VAL A 299 -2.18 7.18 -7.87
C VAL A 299 -2.41 6.53 -6.51
N MET A 300 -2.95 5.32 -6.47
CA MET A 300 -3.25 4.59 -5.25
C MET A 300 -2.04 4.45 -4.32
N ASP A 301 -0.89 4.02 -4.85
CA ASP A 301 0.35 3.89 -4.08
C ASP A 301 0.83 5.23 -3.53
N THR A 302 0.66 6.31 -4.32
CA THR A 302 0.99 7.68 -3.90
C THR A 302 0.11 8.13 -2.73
N ILE A 303 -1.18 7.81 -2.75
CA ILE A 303 -2.11 8.15 -1.65
C ILE A 303 -1.73 7.42 -0.37
N ILE A 304 -1.34 6.13 -0.46
CA ILE A 304 -0.89 5.34 0.68
C ILE A 304 0.43 5.92 1.25
N LYS A 305 1.41 6.21 0.40
CA LYS A 305 2.69 6.83 0.80
C LYS A 305 2.49 8.18 1.46
N CYS A 306 1.64 9.03 0.90
CA CYS A 306 1.34 10.35 1.45
C CYS A 306 0.83 10.25 2.90
N GLY A 307 -0.13 9.36 3.16
CA GLY A 307 -0.62 9.12 4.51
C GLY A 307 0.43 8.54 5.45
N LYS A 308 1.29 7.65 4.97
CA LYS A 308 2.43 7.12 5.76
C LYS A 308 3.39 8.24 6.17
N TYR A 309 3.71 9.16 5.27
CA TYR A 309 4.58 10.31 5.58
C TYR A 309 3.97 11.24 6.61
N LEU A 310 2.68 11.57 6.47
CA LEU A 310 1.97 12.43 7.41
C LEU A 310 1.84 11.79 8.79
N TYR A 311 1.57 10.49 8.85
CA TYR A 311 1.51 9.75 10.10
C TYR A 311 2.85 9.78 10.85
N LEU A 312 3.95 9.49 10.16
CA LEU A 312 5.29 9.53 10.76
C LEU A 312 5.63 10.96 11.19
N TYR A 313 5.31 11.96 10.37
CA TYR A 313 5.51 13.36 10.72
C TYR A 313 4.77 13.71 12.02
N GLU A 314 3.50 13.35 12.15
CA GLU A 314 2.70 13.61 13.35
C GLU A 314 3.26 12.90 14.59
N GLN A 315 3.68 11.64 14.48
CA GLN A 315 4.27 10.90 15.61
C GLN A 315 5.53 11.56 16.17
N HIS A 316 6.30 12.22 15.32
CA HIS A 316 7.60 12.79 15.68
C HIS A 316 7.52 14.29 16.00
N VAL A 317 6.39 14.95 15.78
CA VAL A 317 6.23 16.38 16.06
C VAL A 317 5.32 16.59 17.26
N THR A 318 5.88 17.07 18.37
CA THR A 318 5.20 17.11 19.67
C THR A 318 4.05 18.12 19.75
N LYS A 319 4.01 19.17 18.90
CA LYS A 319 2.98 20.25 18.93
C LYS A 319 2.70 20.99 17.61
N ALA A 320 3.46 20.77 16.53
CA ALA A 320 3.24 21.46 15.26
C ALA A 320 2.48 20.54 14.28
N LYS A 321 1.31 21.00 13.80
CA LYS A 321 0.67 20.36 12.66
C LYS A 321 1.59 20.50 11.44
N PRO A 322 1.62 19.53 10.52
CA PRO A 322 2.29 19.72 9.24
C PRO A 322 1.81 21.05 8.65
N ARG A 323 2.76 21.80 8.07
CA ARG A 323 2.49 23.14 7.52
C ARG A 323 1.26 23.00 6.61
N PRO A 324 0.16 23.73 6.88
CA PRO A 324 -1.07 23.53 6.14
C PRO A 324 -0.76 23.73 4.66
N LEU A 325 -1.11 22.74 3.85
CA LEU A 325 -1.03 22.89 2.41
C LEU A 325 -1.81 24.15 2.01
N PRO A 326 -1.35 24.92 1.01
CA PRO A 326 -2.08 26.06 0.45
C PRO A 326 -3.29 25.58 -0.38
N LEU A 327 -3.95 24.51 0.06
CA LEU A 327 -5.07 23.86 -0.60
C LEU A 327 -6.18 23.75 0.44
N THR A 328 -7.26 24.52 0.24
CA THR A 328 -8.48 24.38 1.04
C THR A 328 -9.37 23.31 0.42
N LEU A 329 -10.23 22.69 1.23
CA LEU A 329 -11.21 21.72 0.74
C LEU A 329 -12.10 22.31 -0.37
N SER A 330 -12.47 23.59 -0.26
CA SER A 330 -13.27 24.29 -1.28
C SER A 330 -12.52 24.40 -2.62
N ASN A 331 -11.24 24.75 -2.59
CA ASN A 331 -10.41 24.82 -3.81
C ASN A 331 -10.26 23.43 -4.43
N PHE A 332 -10.04 22.40 -3.61
CA PHE A 332 -9.92 21.03 -4.10
C PHE A 332 -11.20 20.54 -4.78
N LYS A 333 -12.37 20.81 -4.18
CA LYS A 333 -13.67 20.48 -4.76
C LYS A 333 -13.92 21.19 -6.10
N GLU A 334 -13.61 22.48 -6.18
CA GLU A 334 -13.79 23.24 -7.43
C GLU A 334 -12.86 22.75 -8.54
N LEU A 335 -11.63 22.36 -8.22
CA LEU A 335 -10.70 21.77 -9.17
C LEU A 335 -11.13 20.36 -9.60
N ALA A 336 -11.63 19.55 -8.67
CA ALA A 336 -12.12 18.21 -8.95
C ALA A 336 -13.33 18.18 -9.90
N LYS A 337 -14.16 19.24 -9.90
CA LYS A 337 -15.26 19.39 -10.86
C LYS A 337 -14.80 19.68 -12.29
N ARG A 338 -13.59 20.22 -12.46
CA ARG A 338 -13.08 20.64 -13.78
C ARG A 338 -12.45 19.47 -14.52
N ASP A 339 -11.52 18.77 -13.88
CA ASP A 339 -10.72 17.74 -14.54
C ASP A 339 -10.07 16.75 -13.54
N LEU A 340 -10.13 15.47 -13.88
CA LEU A 340 -9.52 14.38 -13.11
C LEU A 340 -7.98 14.47 -13.14
N ALA A 341 -7.36 14.84 -14.26
CA ALA A 341 -5.89 14.90 -14.34
C ALA A 341 -5.30 15.96 -13.39
N THR A 342 -6.03 17.06 -13.19
CA THR A 342 -5.71 18.07 -12.17
C THR A 342 -5.72 17.47 -10.75
N VAL A 343 -6.72 16.65 -10.42
CA VAL A 343 -6.80 15.95 -9.11
C VAL A 343 -5.59 15.02 -8.92
N LEU A 344 -5.24 14.23 -9.94
CA LEU A 344 -4.09 13.32 -9.88
C LEU A 344 -2.77 14.07 -9.67
N THR A 345 -2.60 15.23 -10.32
CA THR A 345 -1.42 16.09 -10.14
C THR A 345 -1.36 16.65 -8.71
N ILE A 346 -2.48 17.15 -8.18
CA ILE A 346 -2.55 17.67 -6.80
C ILE A 346 -2.15 16.60 -5.78
N ILE A 347 -2.58 15.35 -5.97
CA ILE A 347 -2.23 14.23 -5.08
C ILE A 347 -0.72 13.99 -5.10
N LYS A 348 -0.11 13.96 -6.29
CA LYS A 348 1.34 13.79 -6.46
C LYS A 348 2.12 14.94 -5.79
N ASP A 349 1.76 16.18 -6.09
CA ASP A 349 2.40 17.37 -5.52
C ASP A 349 2.27 17.41 -3.99
N THR A 350 1.11 17.01 -3.47
CA THR A 350 0.85 16.98 -2.03
C THR A 350 1.69 15.90 -1.33
N CYS A 351 1.81 14.73 -1.97
CA CYS A 351 2.67 13.66 -1.49
C CYS A 351 4.15 14.09 -1.49
N GLU A 352 4.62 14.72 -2.57
CA GLU A 352 6.00 15.21 -2.67
C GLU A 352 6.31 16.25 -1.59
N ARG A 353 5.43 17.23 -1.36
CA ARG A 353 5.61 18.21 -0.28
C ARG A 353 5.63 17.55 1.10
N SER A 354 4.79 16.54 1.32
CA SER A 354 4.77 15.78 2.59
C SER A 354 6.08 15.02 2.79
N SER A 355 6.60 14.41 1.73
CA SER A 355 7.91 13.75 1.69
C SER A 355 9.05 14.74 2.00
N MET A 356 9.07 15.92 1.36
CA MET A 356 10.05 16.98 1.63
C MET A 356 10.02 17.42 3.11
N ASN A 357 8.83 17.64 3.66
CA ASN A 357 8.66 18.06 5.06
C ASN A 357 9.16 17.00 6.04
N LEU A 358 8.88 15.72 5.78
CA LEU A 358 9.38 14.62 6.59
C LEU A 358 10.90 14.48 6.48
N LEU A 359 11.47 14.58 5.28
CA LEU A 359 12.93 14.54 5.09
C LEU A 359 13.62 15.67 5.88
N LYS A 360 13.07 16.88 5.83
CA LYS A 360 13.58 18.01 6.60
C LYS A 360 13.54 17.73 8.11
N LEU A 361 12.44 17.19 8.61
CA LEU A 361 12.32 16.77 10.01
C LEU A 361 13.37 15.71 10.39
N LEU A 362 13.61 14.73 9.52
CA LEU A 362 14.61 13.68 9.74
C LEU A 362 16.03 14.23 9.81
N ARG A 363 16.37 15.20 8.95
CA ARG A 363 17.67 15.88 9.00
C ARG A 363 17.83 16.71 10.28
N GLU A 364 16.86 17.57 10.58
CA GLU A 364 16.97 18.53 11.70
C GLU A 364 16.88 17.87 13.08
N LYS A 365 16.01 16.87 13.24
CA LYS A 365 15.74 16.27 14.56
C LYS A 365 16.56 15.01 14.84
N TYR A 366 16.83 14.21 13.81
CA TYR A 366 17.42 12.88 13.95
C TYR A 366 18.82 12.76 13.33
N ASP A 367 19.36 13.83 12.74
CA ASP A 367 20.67 13.86 12.08
C ASP A 367 20.84 12.75 11.03
N LEU A 368 19.89 12.65 10.10
CA LEU A 368 19.88 11.63 9.04
C LEU A 368 21.23 11.51 8.31
N ASP A 369 21.89 12.63 8.00
CA ASP A 369 23.16 12.64 7.28
C ASP A 369 24.29 12.00 8.11
N LEU A 370 24.32 12.25 9.42
CA LEU A 370 25.26 11.61 10.34
C LEU A 370 24.95 10.12 10.51
N PHE A 371 23.67 9.73 10.49
CA PHE A 371 23.28 8.33 10.54
C PHE A 371 23.73 7.58 9.28
N ALA A 372 23.53 8.17 8.08
CA ALA A 372 23.99 7.59 6.82
C ALA A 372 25.52 7.44 6.77
N LYS A 373 26.27 8.40 7.32
CA LYS A 373 27.72 8.28 7.50
C LYS A 373 28.08 7.14 8.45
N SER A 374 27.37 7.06 9.58
CA SER A 374 27.58 5.98 10.58
C SER A 374 27.31 4.59 10.00
N LEU A 375 26.29 4.44 9.14
CA LEU A 375 26.04 3.18 8.43
C LEU A 375 27.26 2.72 7.64
N GLY A 376 27.90 3.62 6.90
CA GLY A 376 29.14 3.32 6.19
C GLY A 376 30.28 2.89 7.12
N GLN A 377 30.46 3.59 8.23
CA GLN A 377 31.51 3.27 9.20
C GLN A 377 31.30 1.91 9.88
N PHE A 378 30.06 1.57 10.25
CA PHE A 378 29.76 0.29 10.91
C PHE A 378 29.70 -0.89 9.94
N PHE A 379 29.10 -0.76 8.75
CA PHE A 379 28.97 -1.91 7.83
C PHE A 379 30.16 -2.09 6.89
N LEU A 380 30.86 -1.02 6.54
CA LEU A 380 31.80 -1.01 5.41
C LEU A 380 33.24 -0.64 5.84
N ASP A 381 33.48 -0.45 7.14
CA ASP A 381 34.75 -0.01 7.74
C ASP A 381 35.32 1.28 7.12
N ASP A 382 34.44 2.21 6.71
CA ASP A 382 34.81 3.47 6.07
C ASP A 382 35.51 4.41 7.07
N GLY A 383 36.84 4.34 7.12
CA GLY A 383 37.69 5.21 7.94
C GLY A 383 37.55 4.99 9.45
N SER A 384 37.17 3.79 9.88
CA SER A 384 36.83 3.52 11.28
C SER A 384 37.77 2.57 12.02
N ASP A 385 38.66 1.85 11.33
CA ASP A 385 39.67 0.90 11.85
C ASP A 385 39.17 -0.17 12.85
N TRP A 386 37.88 -0.15 13.23
CA TRP A 386 37.32 -0.97 14.30
C TRP A 386 37.25 -2.42 13.85
N LEU A 387 36.96 -2.68 12.57
CA LEU A 387 36.81 -4.03 12.05
C LEU A 387 38.14 -4.77 12.13
N SER A 388 39.24 -4.10 11.74
CA SER A 388 40.59 -4.65 11.83
C SER A 388 40.97 -4.94 13.28
N ASN A 389 40.76 -3.97 14.19
CA ASN A 389 41.01 -4.16 15.63
C ASN A 389 40.17 -5.30 16.23
N PHE A 390 38.89 -5.39 15.84
CA PHE A 390 37.98 -6.42 16.30
C PHE A 390 38.46 -7.81 15.87
N ILE A 391 38.83 -7.97 14.60
CA ILE A 391 39.39 -9.22 14.07
C ILE A 391 40.66 -9.58 14.85
N ASP A 392 41.56 -8.63 15.08
CA ASP A 392 42.79 -8.87 15.84
C ASP A 392 42.52 -9.37 17.26
N TYR A 393 41.55 -8.78 17.96
CA TYR A 393 41.13 -9.24 19.29
C TYR A 393 40.52 -10.64 19.26
N THR A 394 39.68 -10.95 18.27
CA THR A 394 39.07 -12.28 18.17
C THR A 394 40.11 -13.36 17.86
N VAL A 395 41.04 -13.10 16.94
CA VAL A 395 42.10 -14.04 16.59
C VAL A 395 43.10 -14.21 17.74
N ALA A 396 43.48 -13.13 18.44
CA ALA A 396 44.40 -13.21 19.59
C ALA A 396 43.82 -14.04 20.75
N LYS A 397 42.49 -14.04 20.92
CA LYS A 397 41.79 -14.83 21.94
C LYS A 397 41.39 -16.23 21.47
N GLY A 398 41.71 -16.61 20.23
CA GLY A 398 41.30 -17.90 19.64
C GLY A 398 39.78 -18.07 19.55
N ILE A 399 39.03 -16.97 19.40
CA ILE A 399 37.57 -17.04 19.35
C ILE A 399 37.14 -17.53 17.96
N ASP A 400 36.47 -18.69 17.94
CA ASP A 400 35.68 -19.08 16.79
C ASP A 400 34.37 -18.28 16.79
N VAL A 401 34.16 -17.56 15.68
CA VAL A 401 32.98 -16.73 15.43
C VAL A 401 31.72 -17.59 15.20
N SER A 402 31.93 -18.83 14.78
CA SER A 402 30.88 -19.81 14.47
C SER A 402 30.27 -20.43 15.74
N GLU A 403 30.99 -20.42 16.86
CA GLU A 403 30.54 -21.09 18.08
C GLU A 403 29.56 -20.23 18.93
N PRO A 404 28.42 -20.79 19.36
CA PRO A 404 27.42 -20.07 20.15
C PRO A 404 27.92 -19.66 21.54
N ALA A 405 28.78 -20.47 22.15
CA ALA A 405 29.37 -20.20 23.47
C ALA A 405 30.14 -18.87 23.50
N ASN A 406 30.69 -18.47 22.34
CA ASN A 406 31.54 -17.29 22.23
C ASN A 406 30.77 -15.97 22.10
N SER A 407 29.43 -16.00 22.01
CA SER A 407 28.61 -14.79 21.77
C SER A 407 28.84 -13.66 22.78
N ARG A 408 29.07 -14.00 24.06
CA ARG A 408 29.37 -13.00 25.08
C ARG A 408 30.76 -12.38 24.87
N MET A 409 31.76 -13.21 24.59
CA MET A 409 33.14 -12.75 24.35
C MET A 409 33.25 -11.93 23.07
N MET A 410 32.53 -12.30 22.02
CA MET A 410 32.43 -11.54 20.77
C MET A 410 31.87 -10.14 21.01
N LYS A 411 30.77 -10.02 21.78
CA LYS A 411 30.24 -8.71 22.16
C LYS A 411 31.26 -7.87 22.93
N THR A 412 31.98 -8.47 23.88
CA THR A 412 33.05 -7.76 24.61
C THR A 412 34.17 -7.30 23.68
N CYS A 413 34.64 -8.15 22.76
CA CYS A 413 35.66 -7.76 21.77
C CYS A 413 35.17 -6.66 20.85
N PHE A 414 33.90 -6.70 20.43
CA PHE A 414 33.29 -5.66 19.61
C PHE A 414 33.26 -4.31 20.33
N GLU A 415 32.75 -4.27 21.57
CA GLU A 415 32.75 -3.03 22.36
C GLU A 415 34.17 -2.51 22.62
N THR A 416 35.13 -3.41 22.88
CA THR A 416 36.54 -3.03 23.05
C THR A 416 37.13 -2.44 21.77
N ALA A 417 36.80 -3.00 20.60
CA ALA A 417 37.25 -2.47 19.31
C ALA A 417 36.66 -1.09 19.02
N LEU A 418 35.39 -0.88 19.36
CA LEU A 418 34.74 0.42 19.23
C LEU A 418 35.33 1.47 20.19
N ASP A 419 35.66 1.09 21.42
CA ASP A 419 36.25 2.00 22.41
C ASP A 419 37.65 2.49 22.03
N ASN A 420 38.37 1.70 21.25
CA ASN A 420 39.70 2.01 20.72
C ASN A 420 39.66 2.59 19.29
N SER A 421 38.47 2.86 18.76
CA SER A 421 38.25 3.39 17.41
C SER A 421 37.76 4.83 17.45
N LEU A 422 37.80 5.51 16.30
CA LEU A 422 37.16 6.79 16.04
C LEU A 422 35.64 6.76 16.29
N LEU A 423 35.03 5.57 16.37
CA LEU A 423 33.61 5.36 16.66
C LEU A 423 33.22 5.47 18.13
N LYS A 424 34.19 5.64 19.05
CA LYS A 424 33.93 5.72 20.49
C LYS A 424 32.82 6.72 20.85
N ASN A 425 32.83 7.89 20.22
CA ASN A 425 31.91 9.00 20.50
C ASN A 425 30.74 9.08 19.50
N ASN A 426 30.49 8.05 18.70
CA ASN A 426 29.40 8.06 17.72
C ASN A 426 28.03 7.99 18.43
N LYS A 427 27.15 8.97 18.16
CA LYS A 427 25.78 9.09 18.72
C LYS A 427 24.92 7.84 18.46
N PHE A 428 25.15 7.15 17.35
CA PHE A 428 24.36 6.01 16.90
C PHE A 428 24.95 4.65 17.27
N ARG A 429 26.05 4.60 18.05
CA ARG A 429 26.70 3.34 18.47
C ARG A 429 25.72 2.31 19.01
N SER A 430 24.82 2.72 19.91
CA SER A 430 23.82 1.83 20.52
C SER A 430 22.81 1.25 19.54
N SER A 431 22.69 1.83 18.35
CA SER A 431 21.78 1.37 17.30
C SER A 431 22.32 0.17 16.54
N PHE A 432 23.63 -0.07 16.57
CA PHE A 432 24.28 -1.17 15.86
C PHE A 432 24.65 -2.28 16.85
N ARG A 433 24.00 -3.44 16.75
CA ARG A 433 24.32 -4.61 17.58
C ARG A 433 24.75 -5.78 16.72
N LEU A 434 25.78 -6.49 17.16
CA LEU A 434 26.24 -7.70 16.49
C LEU A 434 25.32 -8.88 16.82
N LYS A 435 24.82 -9.55 15.78
CA LYS A 435 24.07 -10.82 15.84
C LYS A 435 24.75 -11.85 14.95
N ARG A 436 24.41 -13.12 15.17
CA ARG A 436 24.78 -14.22 14.27
C ARG A 436 23.68 -14.41 13.23
N LYS A 437 24.07 -14.69 12.00
CA LYS A 437 23.18 -15.00 10.87
C LYS A 437 23.87 -16.03 9.98
N GLU A 438 23.06 -16.92 9.43
CA GLU A 438 23.48 -17.89 8.42
C GLU A 438 23.50 -17.23 7.03
N PHE A 439 24.57 -17.47 6.28
CA PHE A 439 24.75 -17.02 4.90
C PHE A 439 25.07 -18.21 3.99
N ASN A 440 24.66 -18.14 2.73
CA ASN A 440 24.99 -19.15 1.73
C ASN A 440 26.31 -18.76 1.04
N GLY A 441 27.43 -19.39 1.41
CA GLY A 441 28.76 -19.05 0.88
C GLY A 441 29.20 -17.60 1.15
N ILE A 442 30.44 -17.26 0.79
CA ILE A 442 30.94 -15.89 0.99
C ILE A 442 30.41 -15.01 -0.13
N PHE A 443 30.73 -15.32 -1.39
CA PHE A 443 30.26 -14.55 -2.55
C PHE A 443 28.90 -15.02 -3.07
N GLN A 444 28.52 -16.28 -2.83
CA GLN A 444 27.20 -16.78 -3.20
C GLN A 444 26.06 -15.99 -2.51
N SER A 445 26.34 -15.40 -1.34
CA SER A 445 25.41 -14.53 -0.60
C SER A 445 25.06 -13.23 -1.35
N ILE A 446 25.92 -12.74 -2.25
CA ILE A 446 25.68 -11.56 -3.10
C ILE A 446 24.74 -11.90 -4.26
N HIS A 447 24.82 -13.13 -4.79
CA HIS A 447 24.00 -13.61 -5.91
C HIS A 447 22.61 -14.12 -5.49
N GLY A 448 22.46 -14.49 -4.22
CA GLY A 448 21.22 -15.02 -3.63
C GLY A 448 20.14 -13.96 -3.40
N GLY A 449 19.64 -13.33 -4.45
CA GLY A 449 18.39 -12.59 -4.39
C GLY A 449 17.19 -13.55 -4.40
N PHE A 450 16.63 -13.90 -3.24
CA PHE A 450 15.27 -14.47 -3.04
C PHE A 450 14.74 -15.53 -4.05
N ALA A 451 15.60 -16.29 -4.72
CA ALA A 451 15.20 -17.37 -5.61
C ALA A 451 15.33 -18.70 -4.85
N GLN A 452 14.32 -19.54 -5.06
CA GLN A 452 14.05 -20.78 -4.35
C GLN A 452 15.31 -21.61 -4.08
N SER A 453 15.45 -22.00 -2.81
CA SER A 453 16.42 -22.95 -2.32
C SER A 453 16.37 -24.24 -3.14
N ASP A 454 17.35 -24.43 -4.01
CA ASP A 454 17.67 -25.78 -4.48
C ASP A 454 18.14 -26.60 -3.26
N PRO A 455 17.57 -27.78 -3.00
CA PRO A 455 17.89 -28.60 -1.82
C PRO A 455 19.38 -28.98 -1.71
N GLU A 456 20.12 -28.99 -2.83
CA GLU A 456 21.54 -29.35 -2.91
C GLU A 456 22.49 -28.23 -2.44
N SER A 457 22.03 -26.98 -2.32
CA SER A 457 22.87 -25.84 -1.90
C SER A 457 23.09 -25.73 -0.37
N ARG A 458 22.59 -26.70 0.42
CA ARG A 458 22.70 -26.70 1.89
C ARG A 458 24.12 -26.98 2.42
N ALA A 459 25.08 -27.36 1.56
CA ALA A 459 26.44 -27.71 1.96
C ALA A 459 27.35 -26.51 2.29
N LEU A 460 26.94 -25.27 1.97
CA LEU A 460 27.76 -24.05 2.12
C LEU A 460 27.15 -23.02 3.10
N ILE A 461 26.23 -23.46 3.97
CA ILE A 461 25.65 -22.56 4.98
C ILE A 461 26.73 -22.22 6.01
N ARG A 462 27.09 -20.94 6.09
CA ARG A 462 28.13 -20.42 6.98
C ARG A 462 27.51 -19.51 8.03
N GLU A 463 27.73 -19.84 9.30
CA GLU A 463 27.43 -18.91 10.39
C GLU A 463 28.44 -17.76 10.38
N SER A 464 27.94 -16.54 10.24
CA SER A 464 28.75 -15.33 10.29
C SER A 464 28.06 -14.26 11.13
N MET A 465 28.80 -13.19 11.39
CA MET A 465 28.29 -12.02 12.05
C MET A 465 27.54 -11.11 11.08
N ALA A 466 26.48 -10.51 11.61
CA ALA A 466 25.62 -9.54 10.95
C ALA A 466 25.22 -8.47 11.97
N PHE A 467 24.83 -7.30 11.52
CA PHE A 467 24.26 -6.26 12.35
C PHE A 467 22.74 -6.40 12.45
N ASP A 468 22.25 -6.32 13.69
CA ASP A 468 20.89 -5.97 14.02
C ASP A 468 20.84 -4.46 14.30
N VAL A 469 20.26 -3.71 13.36
CA VAL A 469 20.13 -2.26 13.47
C VAL A 469 18.79 -1.93 14.11
N THR A 470 18.80 -1.36 15.30
CA THR A 470 17.59 -0.78 15.90
C THR A 470 17.39 0.63 15.40
N LEU A 471 16.57 0.75 14.36
CA LEU A 471 16.21 2.01 13.76
C LEU A 471 15.13 2.73 14.56
N ASN A 472 15.21 4.05 14.60
CA ASN A 472 14.06 4.87 14.92
C ASN A 472 12.95 4.58 13.87
N PRO A 473 11.67 4.46 14.25
CA PRO A 473 10.57 4.31 13.29
C PRO A 473 10.62 5.31 12.11
N ALA A 474 11.09 6.53 12.38
CA ALA A 474 11.26 7.58 11.38
C ALA A 474 12.27 7.20 10.26
N PHE A 475 13.29 6.40 10.58
CA PHE A 475 14.31 5.93 9.64
C PHE A 475 13.93 4.63 8.93
N ALA A 476 13.00 3.84 9.48
CA ALA A 476 12.58 2.57 8.87
C ALA A 476 11.99 2.76 7.46
N ILE A 477 11.50 3.97 7.14
CA ILE A 477 11.01 4.27 5.78
C ILE A 477 12.13 4.44 4.75
N ILE A 478 13.31 4.88 5.18
CA ILE A 478 14.48 5.06 4.32
C ILE A 478 15.32 3.78 4.32
N PHE A 479 15.51 3.18 5.49
CA PHE A 479 16.31 1.98 5.69
C PHE A 479 15.40 0.81 6.11
N PRO A 480 14.59 0.25 5.20
CA PRO A 480 13.81 -0.93 5.52
C PRO A 480 14.73 -2.14 5.80
N ASP A 481 14.21 -3.17 6.46
CA ASP A 481 14.99 -4.35 6.82
C ASP A 481 15.63 -5.01 5.59
N THR A 482 14.96 -5.00 4.44
CA THR A 482 15.49 -5.52 3.16
C THR A 482 16.80 -4.85 2.76
N ILE A 483 16.96 -3.56 3.05
CA ILE A 483 18.17 -2.79 2.76
C ILE A 483 19.25 -3.11 3.79
N VAL A 484 18.89 -3.20 5.07
CA VAL A 484 19.81 -3.63 6.13
C VAL A 484 20.35 -5.03 5.87
N GLU A 485 19.54 -5.92 5.29
CA GLU A 485 19.99 -7.25 4.87
C GLU A 485 21.01 -7.19 3.74
N ARG A 486 20.82 -6.33 2.74
CA ARG A 486 21.81 -6.11 1.68
C ARG A 486 23.14 -5.60 2.22
N TYR A 487 23.11 -4.63 3.15
CA TYR A 487 24.34 -4.18 3.82
C TYR A 487 25.00 -5.31 4.62
N ASN A 488 24.22 -6.18 5.27
CA ASN A 488 24.75 -7.35 5.96
C ASN A 488 25.44 -8.34 5.02
N THR A 489 24.97 -8.51 3.79
CA THR A 489 25.65 -9.33 2.78
C THR A 489 27.04 -8.77 2.46
N PHE A 490 27.18 -7.45 2.25
CA PHE A 490 28.49 -6.85 2.02
C PHE A 490 29.40 -6.94 3.26
N PHE A 491 28.85 -6.72 4.45
CA PHE A 491 29.58 -6.86 5.70
C PHE A 491 30.10 -8.29 5.89
N HIS A 492 29.30 -9.30 5.56
CA HIS A 492 29.70 -10.71 5.59
C HIS A 492 30.93 -10.98 4.71
N VAL A 493 30.93 -10.49 3.47
CA VAL A 493 32.10 -10.64 2.59
C VAL A 493 33.33 -9.93 3.15
N LEU A 494 33.18 -8.68 3.59
CA LEU A 494 34.28 -7.88 4.11
C LEU A 494 34.92 -8.51 5.36
N ILE A 495 34.10 -9.00 6.30
CA ILE A 495 34.63 -9.58 7.54
C ILE A 495 35.38 -10.88 7.29
N HIS A 496 34.92 -11.71 6.33
CA HIS A 496 35.64 -12.92 5.95
C HIS A 496 36.97 -12.58 5.30
N LEU A 497 37.00 -11.70 4.29
CA LEU A 497 38.23 -11.32 3.61
C LEU A 497 39.26 -10.69 4.56
N LYS A 498 38.83 -9.77 5.44
CA LYS A 498 39.70 -9.16 6.44
C LYS A 498 40.22 -10.17 7.47
N ARG A 499 39.38 -11.11 7.90
CA ARG A 499 39.81 -12.18 8.82
C ARG A 499 40.86 -13.09 8.16
N THR A 500 40.62 -13.51 6.92
CA THR A 500 41.58 -14.30 6.14
C THR A 500 42.90 -13.57 5.97
N GLN A 501 42.87 -12.27 5.67
CA GLN A 501 44.06 -11.42 5.54
C GLN A 501 44.89 -11.38 6.84
N VAL A 502 44.26 -11.07 7.98
CA VAL A 502 44.95 -11.00 9.29
C VAL A 502 45.55 -12.35 9.68
N LEU A 503 44.80 -13.42 9.47
CA LEU A 503 45.25 -14.79 9.74
C LEU A 503 46.47 -15.14 8.88
N LEU A 504 46.41 -14.90 7.57
CA LEU A 504 47.53 -15.13 6.64
C LEU A 504 48.78 -14.36 7.04
N LEU A 505 48.61 -13.08 7.43
CA LEU A 505 49.71 -12.25 7.90
C LEU A 505 50.36 -12.82 9.16
N ARG A 506 49.57 -13.29 10.13
CA ARG A 506 50.10 -13.94 11.35
C ARG A 506 50.81 -15.24 11.07
N LYS A 507 50.28 -16.08 10.17
CA LYS A 507 50.97 -17.31 9.77
C LYS A 507 52.29 -16.99 9.08
N ARG A 508 52.29 -16.04 8.13
CA ARG A 508 53.50 -15.56 7.45
C ARG A 508 54.57 -15.04 8.40
N THR A 509 54.21 -14.26 9.42
CA THR A 509 55.18 -13.75 10.41
C THR A 509 55.73 -14.84 11.33
N GLY A 510 54.99 -15.94 11.52
CA GLY A 510 55.43 -17.11 12.27
C GLY A 510 56.35 -18.07 11.52
N LEU A 511 56.47 -17.95 10.19
CA LEU A 511 57.31 -18.83 9.37
C LEU A 511 58.81 -18.52 9.56
N VAL A 512 59.61 -19.59 9.60
CA VAL A 512 61.08 -19.49 9.63
C VAL A 512 61.58 -19.01 8.27
N ARG A 513 62.62 -18.17 8.25
CA ARG A 513 63.20 -17.58 7.02
C ARG A 513 63.64 -18.61 5.96
N THR A 514 63.81 -19.87 6.33
CA THR A 514 64.24 -20.97 5.45
C THR A 514 63.08 -21.65 4.71
N ALA A 515 61.82 -21.38 5.07
CA ALA A 515 60.63 -21.95 4.45
C ALA A 515 60.21 -21.19 3.18
N PHE A 516 61.10 -21.12 2.19
CA PHE A 516 60.91 -20.27 0.99
C PHE A 516 59.64 -20.61 0.20
N GLU A 517 59.33 -21.89 -0.01
CA GLU A 517 58.15 -22.34 -0.76
C GLU A 517 56.85 -21.99 -0.04
N GLU A 518 56.80 -22.18 1.28
CA GLU A 518 55.64 -21.87 2.12
C GLU A 518 55.41 -20.36 2.23
N ILE A 519 56.50 -19.57 2.27
CA ILE A 519 56.44 -18.11 2.21
C ILE A 519 55.92 -17.65 0.84
N ALA A 520 56.37 -18.27 -0.26
CA ALA A 520 55.90 -17.95 -1.61
C ALA A 520 54.40 -18.24 -1.77
N LEU A 521 53.92 -19.40 -1.31
CA LEU A 521 52.50 -19.75 -1.30
C LEU A 521 51.68 -18.76 -0.47
N SER A 522 52.13 -18.45 0.74
CA SER A 522 51.46 -17.50 1.63
C SER A 522 51.38 -16.09 1.02
N ASN A 523 52.41 -15.65 0.29
CA ASN A 523 52.40 -14.39 -0.44
C ASN A 523 51.43 -14.39 -1.63
N SER A 524 51.34 -15.50 -2.36
CA SER A 524 50.38 -15.66 -3.46
C SER A 524 48.93 -15.62 -2.98
N MET A 525 48.63 -16.32 -1.89
CA MET A 525 47.32 -16.28 -1.23
C MET A 525 46.99 -14.90 -0.66
N LEU A 526 47.96 -14.24 -0.01
CA LEU A 526 47.78 -12.90 0.56
C LEU A 526 47.48 -11.88 -0.53
N ARG A 527 48.25 -11.87 -1.62
CA ARG A 527 47.98 -11.01 -2.78
C ARG A 527 46.55 -11.22 -3.31
N PHE A 528 45.95 -12.40 -3.13
CA PHE A 528 44.70 -12.78 -3.81
C PHE A 528 43.56 -12.20 -3.02
N VAL A 529 43.60 -12.43 -1.72
CA VAL A 529 42.73 -11.79 -0.75
C VAL A 529 42.87 -10.26 -0.81
N ASP A 530 44.09 -9.73 -0.91
CA ASP A 530 44.33 -8.28 -1.00
C ASP A 530 43.73 -7.67 -2.26
N LYS A 531 43.87 -8.31 -3.43
CA LYS A 531 43.25 -7.82 -4.68
C LYS A 531 41.72 -7.81 -4.59
N ILE A 532 41.11 -8.86 -4.03
CA ILE A 532 39.66 -8.91 -3.83
C ILE A 532 39.22 -7.80 -2.88
N LEU A 533 39.91 -7.68 -1.73
CA LEU A 533 39.58 -6.72 -0.69
C LEU A 533 39.73 -5.28 -1.20
N GLN A 534 40.80 -4.98 -1.93
CA GLN A 534 41.00 -3.68 -2.58
C GLN A 534 39.85 -3.36 -3.53
N TYR A 535 39.49 -4.30 -4.41
CA TYR A 535 38.42 -4.07 -5.37
C TYR A 535 37.06 -3.85 -4.68
N VAL A 536 36.68 -4.76 -3.78
CA VAL A 536 35.38 -4.72 -3.10
C VAL A 536 35.29 -3.52 -2.18
N SER A 537 36.28 -3.29 -1.31
CA SER A 537 36.24 -2.24 -0.28
C SER A 537 36.56 -0.85 -0.84
N GLU A 538 37.69 -0.68 -1.52
CA GLU A 538 38.21 0.64 -1.91
C GLU A 538 37.58 1.15 -3.21
N TRP A 539 37.42 0.29 -4.21
CA TRP A 539 36.96 0.69 -5.54
C TRP A 539 35.44 0.73 -5.66
N VAL A 540 34.77 -0.36 -5.26
CA VAL A 540 33.31 -0.46 -5.43
C VAL A 540 32.57 0.19 -4.26
N ILE A 541 32.74 -0.35 -3.06
CA ILE A 541 31.93 0.04 -1.89
C ILE A 541 32.19 1.50 -1.49
N SER A 542 33.45 1.89 -1.31
CA SER A 542 33.79 3.27 -0.92
C SER A 542 33.36 4.29 -1.98
N GLY A 543 33.43 3.93 -3.26
CA GLY A 543 32.94 4.77 -4.35
C GLY A 543 31.43 4.99 -4.28
N GLN A 544 30.65 3.91 -4.18
CA GLN A 544 29.18 3.99 -4.08
C GLN A 544 28.72 4.69 -2.80
N LEU A 545 29.42 4.49 -1.68
CA LEU A 545 29.11 5.14 -0.41
C LEU A 545 29.30 6.66 -0.48
N LYS A 546 30.39 7.14 -1.11
CA LYS A 546 30.60 8.57 -1.33
C LYS A 546 29.51 9.18 -2.20
N THR A 547 29.14 8.52 -3.30
CA THR A 547 28.01 8.95 -4.15
C THR A 547 26.72 9.03 -3.35
N PHE A 548 26.43 8.05 -2.51
CA PHE A 548 25.25 8.05 -1.64
C PHE A 548 25.29 9.19 -0.61
N GLN A 549 26.43 9.42 0.06
CA GLN A 549 26.60 10.49 1.06
C GLN A 549 26.47 11.89 0.45
N GLU A 550 26.96 12.10 -0.77
CA GLU A 550 26.79 13.39 -1.45
C GLU A 550 25.36 13.61 -1.92
N ALA A 551 24.72 12.55 -2.43
CA ALA A 551 23.35 12.60 -2.93
C ALA A 551 22.32 12.74 -1.80
N ILE A 552 22.52 12.08 -0.66
CA ILE A 552 21.62 12.21 0.50
C ILE A 552 21.62 13.63 1.04
N GLY A 553 22.74 14.36 0.99
CA GLY A 553 22.79 15.77 1.39
C GLY A 553 22.03 16.70 0.43
N LYS A 554 21.96 16.36 -0.86
CA LYS A 554 21.31 17.17 -1.91
C LYS A 554 19.83 16.82 -2.15
N ALA A 555 19.39 15.64 -1.72
CA ALA A 555 18.03 15.15 -1.98
C ALA A 555 16.96 16.09 -1.41
N THR A 556 15.87 16.27 -2.16
CA THR A 556 14.72 17.10 -1.74
C THR A 556 13.59 16.24 -1.17
N SER A 557 13.44 15.00 -1.63
CA SER A 557 12.39 14.08 -1.20
C SER A 557 12.94 12.74 -0.69
N ILE A 558 12.14 12.03 0.10
CA ILE A 558 12.45 10.69 0.60
C ILE A 558 12.58 9.70 -0.56
N GLU A 559 11.74 9.81 -1.58
CA GLU A 559 11.78 8.96 -2.77
C GLU A 559 13.13 9.06 -3.48
N GLN A 560 13.69 10.27 -3.59
CA GLN A 560 15.02 10.46 -4.17
C GLN A 560 16.08 9.76 -3.32
N VAL A 561 16.02 9.87 -1.99
CA VAL A 561 16.98 9.19 -1.10
C VAL A 561 16.92 7.67 -1.26
N VAL A 562 15.72 7.10 -1.24
CA VAL A 562 15.50 5.65 -1.42
C VAL A 562 15.95 5.20 -2.80
N ALA A 563 15.61 5.94 -3.86
CA ALA A 563 16.00 5.59 -5.22
C ALA A 563 17.53 5.62 -5.42
N VAL A 564 18.22 6.62 -4.86
CA VAL A 564 19.68 6.69 -4.90
C VAL A 564 20.30 5.53 -4.10
N GLN A 565 19.76 5.22 -2.93
CA GLN A 565 20.24 4.11 -2.13
C GLN A 565 20.11 2.77 -2.86
N ASP A 566 18.93 2.51 -3.44
CA ASP A 566 18.68 1.31 -4.23
C ASP A 566 19.62 1.23 -5.44
N HIS A 567 19.81 2.35 -6.13
CA HIS A 567 20.75 2.43 -7.25
C HIS A 567 22.18 2.09 -6.82
N CYS A 568 22.70 2.73 -5.77
CA CYS A 568 24.05 2.50 -5.26
C CYS A 568 24.27 1.05 -4.81
N LEU A 569 23.29 0.46 -4.11
CA LEU A 569 23.37 -0.94 -3.67
C LEU A 569 23.27 -1.92 -4.84
N ASN A 570 22.41 -1.66 -5.82
CA ASN A 570 22.30 -2.51 -7.00
C ASN A 570 23.58 -2.45 -7.85
N GLU A 571 24.17 -1.26 -8.02
CA GLU A 571 25.43 -1.09 -8.73
C GLU A 571 26.61 -1.72 -7.97
N ALA A 572 26.65 -1.61 -6.64
CA ALA A 572 27.63 -2.31 -5.82
C ALA A 572 27.48 -3.83 -5.96
N THR A 573 26.24 -4.34 -5.94
CA THR A 573 25.94 -5.78 -6.11
C THR A 573 26.41 -6.27 -7.48
N LYS A 574 26.09 -5.53 -8.56
CA LYS A 574 26.53 -5.89 -9.92
C LYS A 574 28.05 -5.88 -10.07
N LYS A 575 28.75 -4.90 -9.48
CA LYS A 575 30.21 -4.79 -9.58
C LYS A 575 30.93 -5.83 -8.73
N CYS A 576 30.39 -6.18 -7.56
CA CYS A 576 30.93 -7.21 -6.68
C CYS A 576 30.44 -8.64 -7.02
N SER A 577 29.58 -8.79 -8.03
CA SER A 577 29.10 -10.07 -8.52
C SER A 577 30.22 -10.80 -9.27
N LEU A 578 30.36 -12.10 -9.05
CA LEU A 578 31.19 -13.00 -9.86
C LEU A 578 30.32 -13.72 -10.90
N ASP A 579 30.95 -14.25 -11.95
CA ASP A 579 30.24 -15.13 -12.87
C ASP A 579 29.85 -16.43 -12.16
N ARG A 580 28.68 -16.99 -12.47
CA ARG A 580 28.05 -18.10 -11.70
C ARG A 580 28.99 -19.29 -11.50
N GLU A 581 29.81 -19.57 -12.50
CA GLU A 581 30.80 -20.65 -12.50
C GLU A 581 31.99 -20.33 -11.58
N CYS A 582 32.43 -19.06 -11.56
CA CYS A 582 33.54 -18.59 -10.72
C CYS A 582 33.17 -18.44 -9.23
N VAL A 583 31.90 -18.24 -8.89
CA VAL A 583 31.45 -18.09 -7.48
C VAL A 583 31.87 -19.29 -6.64
N ALA A 584 31.57 -20.50 -7.12
CA ALA A 584 31.87 -21.73 -6.39
C ALA A 584 33.38 -21.92 -6.22
N PHE A 585 34.17 -21.64 -7.26
CA PHE A 585 35.63 -21.77 -7.19
C PHE A 585 36.26 -20.74 -6.25
N VAL A 586 35.79 -19.49 -6.23
CA VAL A 586 36.31 -18.46 -5.32
C VAL A 586 35.96 -18.78 -3.87
N ASP A 587 34.75 -19.26 -3.59
CA ASP A 587 34.38 -19.71 -2.24
C ASP A 587 35.26 -20.90 -1.79
N VAL A 588 35.51 -21.89 -2.67
CA VAL A 588 36.44 -23.01 -2.41
C VAL A 588 37.87 -22.52 -2.18
N LEU A 589 38.36 -21.56 -2.96
CA LEU A 589 39.70 -20.97 -2.78
C LEU A 589 39.83 -20.31 -1.40
N LEU A 590 38.82 -19.55 -0.97
CA LEU A 590 38.81 -18.92 0.35
C LEU A 590 38.77 -19.97 1.48
N ASP A 591 38.05 -21.08 1.28
CA ASP A 591 37.99 -22.19 2.24
C ASP A 591 39.33 -22.93 2.35
N ILE A 592 40.02 -23.17 1.23
CA ILE A 592 41.38 -23.75 1.21
C ILE A 592 42.34 -22.83 1.97
N ILE A 593 42.30 -21.52 1.69
CA ILE A 593 43.15 -20.53 2.38
C ILE A 593 42.84 -20.54 3.88
N MET A 594 41.57 -20.52 4.27
CA MET A 594 41.18 -20.53 5.68
C MET A 594 41.65 -21.79 6.39
N SER A 595 41.46 -22.97 5.79
CA SER A 595 41.89 -24.28 6.34
C SER A 595 43.40 -24.38 6.48
N TYR A 596 44.15 -23.83 5.52
CA TYR A 596 45.60 -23.73 5.60
C TYR A 596 46.01 -22.89 6.81
N VAL A 597 45.34 -21.77 7.08
CA VAL A 597 45.76 -20.87 8.16
C VAL A 597 45.30 -21.34 9.55
N THR A 598 44.15 -22.01 9.65
CA THR A 598 43.70 -22.62 10.92
C THR A 598 44.51 -23.84 11.32
N GLY A 599 45.26 -24.43 10.39
CA GLY A 599 46.13 -25.59 10.63
C GLY A 599 45.43 -26.94 10.40
N ASP A 600 44.24 -26.93 9.78
CA ASP A 600 43.51 -28.15 9.44
C ASP A 600 44.20 -28.95 8.33
N TRP A 601 44.99 -28.27 7.48
CA TRP A 601 45.83 -28.90 6.46
C TRP A 601 47.29 -28.95 6.93
N CYS A 602 47.84 -30.16 7.03
CA CYS A 602 49.19 -30.41 7.51
C CYS A 602 50.28 -30.34 6.42
N ASP A 603 49.95 -30.52 5.15
CA ASP A 603 50.90 -30.48 4.02
C ASP A 603 50.71 -29.23 3.15
N PHE A 604 51.72 -28.36 3.09
CA PHE A 604 51.69 -27.15 2.26
C PHE A 604 51.71 -27.44 0.76
N LYS A 605 52.21 -28.61 0.33
CA LYS A 605 52.29 -28.99 -1.09
C LYS A 605 50.91 -29.35 -1.64
N GLU A 606 50.14 -30.11 -0.87
CA GLU A 606 48.74 -30.42 -1.22
C GLU A 606 47.90 -29.14 -1.29
N VAL A 607 48.10 -28.20 -0.36
CA VAL A 607 47.46 -26.88 -0.39
C VAL A 607 47.85 -26.12 -1.66
N ALA A 608 49.13 -26.11 -2.03
CA ALA A 608 49.62 -25.41 -3.21
C ALA A 608 49.01 -25.98 -4.51
N GLU A 609 48.93 -27.30 -4.63
CA GLU A 609 48.32 -27.98 -5.77
C GLU A 609 46.81 -27.69 -5.86
N ALA A 610 46.10 -27.79 -4.74
CA ALA A 610 44.66 -27.50 -4.68
C ALA A 610 44.37 -26.02 -5.00
N PHE A 611 45.18 -25.11 -4.49
CA PHE A 611 45.07 -23.68 -4.77
C PHE A 611 45.33 -23.37 -6.25
N SER A 612 46.43 -23.89 -6.83
CA SER A 612 46.75 -23.67 -8.25
C SER A 612 45.65 -24.22 -9.16
N LYS A 613 45.20 -25.45 -8.91
CA LYS A 613 44.15 -26.10 -9.70
C LYS A 613 42.87 -25.27 -9.77
N ASN A 614 42.40 -24.75 -8.63
CA ASN A 614 41.17 -23.94 -8.61
C ASN A 614 41.37 -22.56 -9.27
N VAL A 615 42.57 -21.96 -9.18
CA VAL A 615 42.91 -20.74 -9.91
C VAL A 615 42.94 -20.98 -11.42
N ASP A 616 43.47 -22.12 -11.87
CA ASP A 616 43.55 -22.48 -13.28
C ASP A 616 42.16 -22.76 -13.86
N LEU A 617 41.28 -23.43 -13.12
CA LEU A 617 39.87 -23.59 -13.51
C LEU A 617 39.14 -22.26 -13.70
N CYS A 618 39.35 -21.28 -12.81
CA CYS A 618 38.79 -19.93 -12.99
C CYS A 618 39.33 -19.24 -14.25
N LYS A 619 40.60 -19.44 -14.59
CA LYS A 619 41.21 -18.86 -15.79
C LYS A 619 40.69 -19.51 -17.07
N GLU A 620 40.47 -20.81 -17.07
CA GLU A 620 39.88 -21.53 -18.21
C GLU A 620 38.48 -20.99 -18.54
N VAL A 621 37.64 -20.80 -17.51
CA VAL A 621 36.31 -20.18 -17.66
C VAL A 621 36.42 -18.77 -18.26
N VAL A 622 37.37 -17.96 -17.80
CA VAL A 622 37.60 -16.61 -18.33
C VAL A 622 38.06 -16.63 -19.79
N ILE A 623 38.95 -17.54 -20.16
CA ILE A 623 39.43 -17.71 -21.54
C ILE A 623 38.27 -18.15 -22.46
N GLU A 624 37.42 -19.06 -21.99
CA GLU A 624 36.23 -19.48 -22.72
C GLU A 624 35.27 -18.29 -22.96
N HIS A 625 35.00 -17.50 -21.92
CA HIS A 625 34.18 -16.30 -22.03
C HIS A 625 34.78 -15.22 -22.96
N GLU A 626 36.09 -14.99 -22.91
CA GLU A 626 36.82 -14.07 -23.79
C GLU A 626 36.79 -14.57 -25.25
N SER A 627 36.92 -15.88 -25.47
CA SER A 627 36.85 -16.49 -26.80
C SER A 627 35.45 -16.44 -27.43
N ASN A 628 34.42 -16.52 -26.59
CA ASN A 628 33.01 -16.47 -26.98
C ASN A 628 32.46 -15.02 -27.08
N LEU A 629 33.29 -14.00 -26.85
CA LEU A 629 32.90 -12.57 -26.82
C LEU A 629 31.75 -12.28 -25.84
N THR A 630 31.62 -13.07 -24.79
CA THR A 630 30.61 -12.89 -23.76
C THR A 630 31.12 -11.94 -22.67
N PRO A 631 30.28 -11.01 -22.17
CA PRO A 631 30.72 -10.07 -21.14
C PRO A 631 30.93 -10.78 -19.81
N LEU A 632 32.15 -10.66 -19.25
CA LEU A 632 32.49 -11.12 -17.90
C LEU A 632 32.01 -10.12 -16.84
N SER A 633 31.78 -10.61 -15.63
CA SER A 633 31.53 -9.73 -14.51
C SER A 633 32.76 -8.85 -14.20
N PRO A 634 32.56 -7.62 -13.70
CA PRO A 634 33.67 -6.71 -13.40
C PRO A 634 34.69 -7.27 -12.40
N LEU A 635 34.23 -8.02 -11.39
CA LEU A 635 35.12 -8.65 -10.41
C LEU A 635 35.84 -9.88 -10.99
N THR A 636 35.17 -10.73 -11.78
CA THR A 636 35.82 -11.87 -12.44
C THR A 636 36.94 -11.40 -13.37
N TYR A 637 36.66 -10.38 -14.19
CA TYR A 637 37.66 -9.80 -15.07
C TYR A 637 38.82 -9.17 -14.31
N TRP A 638 38.55 -8.49 -13.19
CA TRP A 638 39.60 -7.90 -12.35
C TRP A 638 40.54 -8.93 -11.74
N LEU A 639 40.01 -10.08 -11.32
CA LEU A 639 40.79 -11.13 -10.65
C LEU A 639 41.56 -12.01 -11.65
N PHE A 640 40.94 -12.33 -12.78
CA PHE A 640 41.42 -13.41 -13.67
C PHE A 640 41.65 -12.98 -15.13
N GLY A 641 41.25 -11.78 -15.52
CA GLY A 641 41.40 -11.28 -16.90
C GLY A 641 42.85 -11.00 -17.31
N SER A 642 43.07 -10.86 -18.62
CA SER A 642 44.38 -10.66 -19.27
C SER A 642 45.21 -9.47 -18.74
N LEU A 643 44.57 -8.40 -18.27
CA LEU A 643 45.22 -7.24 -17.62
C LEU A 643 45.38 -7.37 -16.09
N GLY A 644 44.63 -8.27 -15.46
CA GLY A 644 44.66 -8.53 -14.01
C GLY A 644 45.62 -9.64 -13.59
N SER A 645 46.40 -10.18 -14.54
CA SER A 645 47.10 -11.46 -14.44
C SER A 645 47.66 -11.73 -13.04
N TYR A 646 47.03 -12.71 -12.41
CA TYR A 646 47.66 -13.56 -11.44
C TYR A 646 48.66 -14.45 -12.17
N SER A 647 49.79 -13.88 -12.62
CA SER A 647 50.93 -14.68 -13.04
C SER A 647 51.58 -15.23 -11.77
N ALA A 648 51.29 -16.51 -11.50
CA ALA A 648 52.14 -17.32 -10.65
C ALA A 648 53.43 -17.56 -11.42
N HIS A 649 54.39 -16.65 -11.26
CA HIS A 649 55.80 -16.90 -11.52
C HIS A 649 56.58 -16.63 -10.25
#